data_AF-F5YDI1-F1
#
_entry.id   AF-F5YDI1-F1
#
_cell.length_a   1.000
_cell.length_b   1.000
_cell.length_c   1.000
_cell.angle_alpha   90.00
_cell.angle_beta   90.00
_cell.angle_gamma   90.00
#
_symmetry.space_group_name_H-M   'P 1'
#
loop_
_entity.id
_entity.type
_entity.pdbx_description
1 polymer ?
#
loop_
_entity_poly.entity_id
_entity_poly.type
_entity_poly.pdbx_seq_one_letter_code
_entity_poly.pdbx_strand_id
1 'polypeptide(L)'
;MEKNLKRFAAIILLMAALFSAACRNLPGTAGPVSGTGSSTAIAKGFGGDVSVTVTVKDGRITDVTALGPQETQGIGSNAIDRLPPAMVAVNSVKVDSVSGATNTSRAILSAASRAYAAATGQPLALANVKMAPGTYTNPVWAFSVNTRMEVAVTVSENRILAIDVKNNDETLPILRSAKELLIPRILEGQSISIDAITGATGSSSGIRSGVALALEQALAAGGSDPSAIENFQVTPAKVTGVTRTLDYDILVIGMGGSGSAAAMSAAETQKAAGRNVSVLAIDKAGKYGGTSSVTSEMMAINPPRFMAAHNNEVAKVQLGVFARPLPDTRRNKSVYVERSVLKQAWLEYTEGDAKEDLLDLMLDHSGETLDWLVNEHGFVFGLPQLGVEPSATYYVVFQYNGSFMDNKHLIIAYFDKLYDDYLKLGGKYMLETEAYELIYDQAGGKVVGAKARSVDGTEYIINAKSVVLATGGFAGNGEMTSTLLSEKYFPLQGTWNQVGMHQNDGKMIQSALNIGAGTYNIGMTPIVHIGGGRQLIHDFETTTVRVNGQDRPYALNDIPMIMAISGNVLSVSKRAERFSDESGLGFLEPWKGGPEFYSIWSQDQIDKVRSKGFDTVTVGAFISQGGVPTGYPISNIDEVINAAIAHGISCKADTLEGLARQLKIDPAKLAATVQKYNGYCNTGVDADFHKAKEFLVPLGSSGPYYAFLGAPYCYSTTGGLDVNTSLQVLRSGSTAPIPGLYASGTDCLGVLLTEKKAYVTYGGLAQGWAFTSGKLAGASAARSAN
;
A
#
# COMPACT_ATOMS: atom_id res chain seq x y z
N MET A 1 -43.05 -35.26 15.46
CA MET A 1 -41.95 -35.71 14.56
C MET A 1 -42.42 -36.07 13.14
N GLU A 2 -43.73 -36.16 12.84
CA GLU A 2 -44.22 -36.45 11.47
C GLU A 2 -44.65 -35.22 10.63
N LYS A 3 -44.73 -34.02 11.20
CA LYS A 3 -45.08 -32.79 10.46
C LYS A 3 -43.89 -32.08 9.80
N ASN A 4 -42.65 -32.39 10.18
CA ASN A 4 -41.44 -31.81 9.57
C ASN A 4 -40.89 -32.62 8.38
N LEU A 5 -41.31 -33.89 8.23
CA LEU A 5 -40.87 -34.75 7.13
C LEU A 5 -41.58 -34.41 5.80
N LYS A 6 -42.80 -33.85 5.85
CA LYS A 6 -43.58 -33.45 4.67
C LYS A 6 -43.17 -32.10 4.05
N ARG A 7 -42.45 -31.24 4.78
CA ARG A 7 -41.87 -30.00 4.23
C ARG A 7 -40.49 -30.23 3.58
N PHE A 8 -39.76 -31.26 4.01
CA PHE A 8 -38.47 -31.62 3.42
C PHE A 8 -38.61 -32.35 2.06
N ALA A 9 -39.66 -33.15 1.88
CA ALA A 9 -39.94 -33.83 0.60
C ALA A 9 -40.47 -32.88 -0.50
N ALA A 10 -41.10 -31.76 -0.14
CA ALA A 10 -41.62 -30.79 -1.10
C ALA A 10 -40.54 -29.84 -1.68
N ILE A 11 -39.43 -29.64 -0.98
CA ILE A 11 -38.31 -28.79 -1.44
C ILE A 11 -37.37 -29.59 -2.37
N ILE A 12 -37.23 -30.91 -2.16
CA ILE A 12 -36.40 -31.78 -3.00
C ILE A 12 -37.10 -32.12 -4.34
N LEU A 13 -38.43 -32.16 -4.39
CA LEU A 13 -39.19 -32.37 -5.63
C LEU A 13 -39.40 -31.10 -6.48
N LEU A 14 -39.21 -29.90 -5.93
CA LEU A 14 -39.22 -28.65 -6.72
C LEU A 14 -37.86 -28.36 -7.40
N MET A 15 -36.76 -28.93 -6.89
CA MET A 15 -35.43 -28.83 -7.52
C MET A 15 -35.18 -29.87 -8.61
N ALA A 16 -35.93 -30.97 -8.66
CA ALA A 16 -35.79 -32.01 -9.69
C ALA A 16 -36.71 -31.82 -10.91
N ALA A 17 -37.72 -30.93 -10.84
CA ALA A 17 -38.70 -30.70 -11.92
C ALA A 17 -38.42 -29.48 -12.81
N LEU A 18 -37.29 -28.77 -12.60
CA LEU A 18 -36.82 -27.71 -13.49
C LEU A 18 -35.71 -28.15 -14.46
N PHE A 19 -35.40 -29.45 -14.52
CA PHE A 19 -34.36 -30.03 -15.38
C PHE A 19 -34.88 -30.91 -16.54
N SER A 20 -36.17 -30.91 -16.84
CA SER A 20 -36.69 -31.74 -17.96
C SER A 20 -38.00 -31.24 -18.60
N ALA A 21 -38.02 -30.01 -19.13
CA ALA A 21 -38.97 -29.61 -20.17
C ALA A 21 -38.56 -28.31 -20.87
N ALA A 22 -37.52 -28.36 -21.70
CA ALA A 22 -37.25 -27.34 -22.72
C ALA A 22 -36.50 -27.97 -23.92
N CYS A 23 -37.13 -28.95 -24.57
CA CYS A 23 -36.86 -29.19 -25.98
C CYS A 23 -37.81 -28.30 -26.78
N ARG A 24 -37.23 -27.42 -27.63
CA ARG A 24 -37.84 -26.41 -28.52
C ARG A 24 -38.23 -25.12 -27.78
N ASN A 25 -37.66 -23.94 -28.03
CA ASN A 25 -37.02 -23.40 -29.23
C ASN A 25 -35.61 -22.86 -28.90
N LEU A 26 -34.59 -23.43 -29.57
CA LEU A 26 -33.30 -22.76 -29.70
C LEU A 26 -33.51 -21.47 -30.52
N PRO A 27 -32.90 -20.32 -30.14
CA PRO A 27 -32.65 -19.26 -31.10
C PRO A 27 -31.87 -19.89 -32.26
N GLY A 28 -32.23 -19.56 -33.49
CA GLY A 28 -31.67 -20.16 -34.70
C GLY A 28 -30.16 -20.35 -34.60
N THR A 29 -29.69 -21.54 -34.94
CA THR A 29 -28.28 -21.81 -35.20
C THR A 29 -27.76 -20.70 -36.10
N ALA A 30 -26.87 -19.85 -35.59
CA ALA A 30 -26.06 -19.00 -36.44
C ALA A 30 -25.40 -19.92 -37.48
N GLY A 31 -25.56 -19.60 -38.76
CA GLY A 31 -24.88 -20.33 -39.83
C GLY A 31 -23.36 -20.37 -39.57
N PRO A 32 -22.63 -21.30 -40.22
CA PRO A 32 -21.20 -21.45 -39.98
C PRO A 32 -20.51 -20.10 -40.21
N VAL A 33 -19.91 -19.55 -39.17
CA VAL A 33 -19.12 -18.32 -39.26
C VAL A 33 -17.85 -18.68 -40.03
N SER A 34 -17.79 -18.33 -41.31
CA SER A 34 -16.59 -18.46 -42.12
C SER A 34 -15.59 -17.37 -41.73
N GLY A 35 -14.88 -17.57 -40.62
CA GLY A 35 -13.83 -16.68 -40.15
C GLY A 35 -12.54 -17.45 -39.94
N THR A 36 -11.49 -17.08 -40.66
CA THR A 36 -10.11 -17.53 -40.40
C THR A 36 -9.25 -16.28 -40.32
N GLY A 37 -8.55 -16.10 -39.20
CA GLY A 37 -7.76 -14.90 -38.94
C GLY A 37 -7.19 -14.89 -37.53
N SER A 38 -6.25 -13.99 -37.29
CA SER A 38 -5.69 -13.71 -35.97
C SER A 38 -5.65 -12.21 -35.78
N SER A 39 -6.08 -11.73 -34.62
CA SER A 39 -6.07 -10.31 -34.31
C SER A 39 -5.79 -10.09 -32.82
N THR A 40 -5.26 -8.91 -32.49
CA THR A 40 -4.93 -8.50 -31.13
C THR A 40 -5.69 -7.23 -30.79
N ALA A 41 -6.27 -7.19 -29.61
CA ALA A 41 -6.83 -5.98 -29.03
C ALA A 41 -6.30 -5.75 -27.62
N ILE A 42 -6.37 -4.50 -27.13
CA ILE A 42 -5.79 -4.09 -25.85
C ILE A 42 -6.87 -3.40 -25.02
N ALA A 43 -7.11 -3.86 -23.80
CA ALA A 43 -8.01 -3.25 -22.83
C ALA A 43 -7.28 -2.91 -21.52
N LYS A 44 -7.85 -2.03 -20.69
CA LYS A 44 -7.25 -1.64 -19.41
C LYS A 44 -7.60 -2.64 -18.31
N GLY A 45 -6.59 -3.37 -17.81
CA GLY A 45 -6.65 -4.24 -16.64
C GLY A 45 -6.47 -3.48 -15.31
N PHE A 46 -6.21 -4.22 -14.24
CA PHE A 46 -6.03 -3.64 -12.90
C PHE A 46 -4.69 -2.89 -12.77
N GLY A 47 -3.61 -3.53 -13.21
CA GLY A 47 -2.25 -3.02 -13.10
C GLY A 47 -1.74 -2.33 -14.35
N GLY A 48 -2.38 -2.51 -15.50
CA GLY A 48 -2.03 -1.78 -16.72
C GLY A 48 -2.80 -2.25 -17.94
N ASP A 49 -2.17 -2.17 -19.10
CA ASP A 49 -2.76 -2.64 -20.35
C ASP A 49 -2.68 -4.18 -20.43
N VAL A 50 -3.77 -4.81 -20.84
CA VAL A 50 -3.84 -6.24 -21.12
C VAL A 50 -4.11 -6.43 -22.61
N SER A 51 -3.16 -7.02 -23.31
CA SER A 51 -3.32 -7.39 -24.72
C SER A 51 -3.84 -8.81 -24.83
N VAL A 52 -4.81 -9.03 -25.72
CA VAL A 52 -5.34 -10.36 -26.01
C VAL A 52 -5.32 -10.59 -27.50
N THR A 53 -4.69 -11.69 -27.90
CA THR A 53 -4.66 -12.20 -29.27
C THR A 53 -5.61 -13.38 -29.37
N VAL A 54 -6.52 -13.34 -30.35
CA VAL A 54 -7.45 -14.45 -30.63
C VAL A 54 -7.18 -14.95 -32.04
N THR A 55 -6.97 -16.26 -32.16
CA THR A 55 -6.78 -16.95 -33.45
C THR A 55 -7.96 -17.85 -33.73
N VAL A 56 -8.62 -17.62 -34.87
CA VAL A 56 -9.76 -18.38 -35.36
C VAL A 56 -9.38 -19.08 -36.65
N LYS A 57 -9.72 -20.36 -36.76
CA LYS A 57 -9.57 -21.16 -37.98
C LYS A 57 -10.86 -21.91 -38.25
N ASP A 58 -11.39 -21.75 -39.46
CA ASP A 58 -12.62 -22.41 -39.91
C ASP A 58 -13.81 -22.18 -38.95
N GLY A 59 -13.89 -20.96 -38.39
CA GLY A 59 -14.93 -20.58 -37.42
C GLY A 59 -14.73 -21.09 -35.99
N ARG A 60 -13.60 -21.76 -35.70
CA ARG A 60 -13.25 -22.26 -34.36
C ARG A 60 -12.08 -21.47 -33.76
N ILE A 61 -12.20 -21.06 -32.51
CA ILE A 61 -11.10 -20.48 -31.72
C ILE A 61 -10.07 -21.59 -31.46
N THR A 62 -8.90 -21.48 -32.06
CA THR A 62 -7.81 -22.45 -31.90
C THR A 62 -6.78 -22.02 -30.87
N ASP A 63 -6.65 -20.73 -30.64
CA ASP A 63 -5.71 -20.17 -29.67
C ASP A 63 -6.20 -18.83 -29.14
N VAL A 64 -5.93 -18.58 -27.86
CA VAL A 64 -6.09 -17.28 -27.21
C VAL A 64 -4.85 -17.06 -26.35
N THR A 65 -4.21 -15.91 -26.51
CA THR A 65 -3.07 -15.51 -25.67
C THR A 65 -3.38 -14.17 -25.02
N ALA A 66 -3.23 -14.06 -23.70
CA ALA A 66 -3.35 -12.81 -22.97
C ALA A 66 -1.99 -12.41 -22.37
N LEU A 67 -1.63 -11.12 -22.43
CA LEU A 67 -0.41 -10.57 -21.83
C LEU A 67 -0.76 -9.31 -21.04
N GLY A 68 -0.35 -9.26 -19.78
CA GLY A 68 -0.52 -8.11 -18.90
C GLY A 68 0.64 -8.00 -17.93
N PRO A 69 1.83 -7.53 -18.37
CA PRO A 69 3.05 -7.57 -17.57
C PRO A 69 3.01 -6.67 -16.33
N GLN A 70 2.08 -5.72 -16.28
CA GLN A 70 1.87 -4.83 -15.14
C GLN A 70 0.74 -5.30 -14.22
N GLU A 71 0.03 -6.38 -14.55
CA GLU A 71 -1.03 -6.91 -13.69
C GLU A 71 -0.45 -7.46 -12.39
N THR A 72 -1.22 -7.37 -11.30
CA THR A 72 -0.78 -7.82 -9.98
C THR A 72 -0.50 -9.31 -9.98
N GLN A 73 0.75 -9.70 -9.72
CA GLN A 73 1.16 -11.09 -9.59
C GLN A 73 0.35 -11.79 -8.48
N GLY A 74 -0.16 -12.98 -8.75
CA GLY A 74 -0.99 -13.75 -7.83
C GLY A 74 -2.48 -13.36 -7.82
N ILE A 75 -2.85 -12.23 -8.44
CA ILE A 75 -4.25 -11.80 -8.60
C ILE A 75 -4.61 -11.71 -10.09
N GLY A 76 -4.10 -10.69 -10.79
CA GLY A 76 -4.38 -10.48 -12.21
C GLY A 76 -3.75 -11.56 -13.10
N SER A 77 -2.59 -12.10 -12.71
CA SER A 77 -1.97 -13.23 -13.42
C SER A 77 -2.88 -14.46 -13.45
N ASN A 78 -3.70 -14.69 -12.41
CA ASN A 78 -4.65 -15.82 -12.41
C ASN A 78 -5.70 -15.69 -13.52
N ALA A 79 -6.13 -14.47 -13.86
CA ALA A 79 -7.04 -14.24 -14.99
C ALA A 79 -6.32 -14.44 -16.33
N ILE A 80 -5.07 -13.97 -16.44
CA ILE A 80 -4.21 -14.17 -17.62
C ILE A 80 -3.99 -15.66 -17.88
N ASP A 81 -3.78 -16.46 -16.83
CA ASP A 81 -3.46 -17.89 -16.96
C ASP A 81 -4.71 -18.76 -17.19
N ARG A 82 -5.87 -18.38 -16.63
CA ARG A 82 -7.08 -19.23 -16.63
C ARG A 82 -8.08 -18.92 -17.74
N LEU A 83 -8.25 -17.66 -18.14
CA LEU A 83 -9.29 -17.29 -19.11
C LEU A 83 -8.99 -17.73 -20.55
N PRO A 84 -7.76 -17.54 -21.07
CA PRO A 84 -7.45 -17.98 -22.44
C PRO A 84 -7.71 -19.47 -22.71
N PRO A 85 -7.25 -20.43 -21.88
CA PRO A 85 -7.56 -21.84 -22.12
C PRO A 85 -9.05 -22.15 -21.96
N ALA A 86 -9.77 -21.46 -21.07
CA ALA A 86 -11.22 -21.62 -20.94
C ALA A 86 -11.97 -21.21 -22.23
N MET A 87 -11.59 -20.09 -22.85
CA MET A 87 -12.19 -19.62 -24.11
C MET A 87 -12.00 -20.60 -25.27
N VAL A 88 -10.80 -21.17 -25.38
CA VAL A 88 -10.49 -22.21 -26.38
C VAL A 88 -11.32 -23.47 -26.11
N ALA A 89 -11.44 -23.89 -24.85
CA ALA A 89 -12.17 -25.10 -24.46
C ALA A 89 -13.66 -25.03 -24.82
N VAL A 90 -14.30 -23.87 -24.60
CA VAL A 90 -15.74 -23.68 -24.90
C VAL A 90 -16.02 -23.13 -26.30
N ASN A 91 -14.98 -22.86 -27.09
CA ASN A 91 -15.07 -22.20 -28.41
C ASN A 91 -15.86 -20.88 -28.37
N SER A 92 -15.64 -20.07 -27.34
CA SER A 92 -16.33 -18.79 -27.12
C SER A 92 -15.44 -17.83 -26.33
N VAL A 93 -15.44 -16.55 -26.69
CA VAL A 93 -14.80 -15.49 -25.89
C VAL A 93 -15.68 -15.03 -24.71
N LYS A 94 -16.92 -15.50 -24.63
CA LYS A 94 -17.84 -15.28 -23.50
C LYS A 94 -17.66 -16.41 -22.48
N VAL A 95 -16.76 -16.22 -21.52
CA VAL A 95 -16.51 -17.11 -20.38
C VAL A 95 -16.65 -16.36 -19.06
N ASP A 96 -16.84 -17.08 -17.96
CA ASP A 96 -16.97 -16.48 -16.63
C ASP A 96 -15.65 -15.84 -16.18
N SER A 97 -15.78 -14.70 -15.48
CA SER A 97 -14.63 -14.03 -14.87
C SER A 97 -13.99 -14.86 -13.76
N VAL A 98 -12.69 -14.64 -13.50
CA VAL A 98 -11.99 -15.27 -12.37
C VAL A 98 -12.27 -14.47 -11.09
N SER A 99 -12.84 -15.14 -10.08
CA SER A 99 -13.06 -14.55 -8.75
C SER A 99 -11.75 -14.01 -8.16
N GLY A 100 -11.81 -12.83 -7.54
CA GLY A 100 -10.63 -12.10 -7.05
C GLY A 100 -9.84 -11.33 -8.12
N ALA A 101 -10.06 -11.59 -9.42
CA ALA A 101 -9.36 -10.93 -10.53
C ALA A 101 -10.33 -10.24 -11.50
N THR A 102 -11.41 -9.63 -10.97
CA THR A 102 -12.54 -9.10 -11.76
C THR A 102 -12.15 -8.02 -12.76
N ASN A 103 -11.21 -7.13 -12.42
CA ASN A 103 -10.77 -6.04 -13.30
C ASN A 103 -9.96 -6.57 -14.49
N THR A 104 -8.96 -7.43 -14.22
CA THR A 104 -8.17 -8.10 -15.25
C THR A 104 -9.05 -9.01 -16.12
N SER A 105 -10.00 -9.74 -15.50
CA SER A 105 -10.94 -10.59 -16.23
C SER A 105 -11.79 -9.80 -17.21
N ARG A 106 -12.35 -8.66 -16.80
CA ARG A 106 -13.12 -7.77 -17.69
C ARG A 106 -12.27 -7.23 -18.84
N ALA A 107 -11.02 -6.85 -18.57
CA ALA A 107 -10.09 -6.41 -19.61
C ALA A 107 -9.82 -7.52 -20.64
N ILE A 108 -9.54 -8.74 -20.18
CA ILE A 108 -9.31 -9.90 -21.06
C ILE A 108 -10.55 -10.20 -21.89
N LEU A 109 -11.74 -10.23 -21.28
CA LEU A 109 -12.99 -10.52 -21.99
C LEU A 109 -13.33 -9.46 -23.05
N SER A 110 -13.13 -8.18 -22.73
CA SER A 110 -13.31 -7.05 -23.66
C SER A 110 -12.31 -7.11 -24.83
N ALA A 111 -11.02 -7.30 -24.53
CA ALA A 111 -9.99 -7.42 -25.55
C ALA A 111 -10.20 -8.68 -26.42
N ALA A 112 -10.53 -9.82 -25.83
CA ALA A 112 -10.84 -11.05 -26.56
C ALA A 112 -12.02 -10.87 -27.53
N SER A 113 -13.07 -10.17 -27.10
CA SER A 113 -14.25 -9.89 -27.92
C SER A 113 -13.89 -9.05 -29.16
N ARG A 114 -13.10 -7.99 -28.99
CA ARG A 114 -12.62 -7.16 -30.11
C ARG A 114 -11.67 -7.90 -31.03
N ALA A 115 -10.74 -8.66 -30.47
CA ALA A 115 -9.82 -9.50 -31.23
C ALA A 115 -10.58 -10.57 -32.05
N TYR A 116 -11.60 -11.21 -31.47
CA TYR A 116 -12.44 -12.18 -32.16
C TYR A 116 -13.25 -11.55 -33.30
N ALA A 117 -13.90 -10.41 -33.05
CA ALA A 117 -14.64 -9.67 -34.06
C ALA A 117 -13.75 -9.28 -35.25
N ALA A 118 -12.57 -8.72 -34.97
CA ALA A 118 -11.59 -8.36 -35.99
C ALA A 118 -11.03 -9.60 -36.74
N ALA A 119 -10.75 -10.70 -36.03
CA ALA A 119 -10.23 -11.94 -36.62
C ALA A 119 -11.25 -12.65 -37.53
N THR A 120 -12.54 -12.47 -37.28
CA THR A 120 -13.63 -13.11 -38.04
C THR A 120 -14.26 -12.18 -39.08
N GLY A 121 -13.84 -10.92 -39.16
CA GLY A 121 -14.47 -9.91 -40.01
C GLY A 121 -15.91 -9.58 -39.61
N GLN A 122 -16.31 -9.94 -38.38
CA GLN A 122 -17.62 -9.58 -37.84
C GLN A 122 -17.57 -8.14 -37.32
N PRO A 123 -18.49 -7.26 -37.74
CA PRO A 123 -18.61 -5.96 -37.11
C PRO A 123 -19.03 -6.15 -35.64
N LEU A 124 -18.37 -5.43 -34.73
CA LEU A 124 -18.92 -5.24 -33.39
C LEU A 124 -20.31 -4.60 -33.57
N ALA A 125 -21.35 -5.23 -33.04
CA ALA A 125 -22.71 -4.73 -33.17
C ALA A 125 -22.88 -3.44 -32.34
N LEU A 126 -22.44 -2.31 -32.90
CA LEU A 126 -22.45 -1.00 -32.23
C LEU A 126 -23.65 -0.12 -32.62
N ALA A 127 -24.53 -0.59 -33.50
CA ALA A 127 -25.71 0.18 -33.91
C ALA A 127 -26.90 -0.15 -32.98
N ASN A 128 -27.33 0.86 -32.20
CA ASN A 128 -28.44 0.87 -31.24
C ASN A 128 -28.15 0.26 -29.86
N VAL A 129 -27.07 0.69 -29.22
CA VAL A 129 -26.87 0.43 -27.78
C VAL A 129 -27.76 1.36 -26.97
N LYS A 130 -28.70 0.77 -26.25
CA LYS A 130 -29.64 1.45 -25.36
C LYS A 130 -29.51 0.90 -23.95
N MET A 131 -29.26 1.81 -23.02
CA MET A 131 -29.45 1.57 -21.60
C MET A 131 -30.91 1.87 -21.22
N ALA A 132 -31.45 1.21 -20.20
CA ALA A 132 -32.68 1.69 -19.57
C ALA A 132 -32.33 2.86 -18.63
N PRO A 133 -32.92 4.05 -18.82
CA PRO A 133 -32.69 5.18 -17.94
C PRO A 133 -33.02 4.86 -16.48
N GLY A 134 -32.18 5.32 -15.56
CA GLY A 134 -32.38 5.05 -14.14
C GLY A 134 -31.09 5.14 -13.33
N THR A 135 -31.21 4.87 -12.04
CA THR A 135 -30.07 4.79 -11.11
C THR A 135 -29.83 3.35 -10.70
N TYR A 136 -28.61 2.88 -10.88
CA TYR A 136 -28.17 1.53 -10.57
C TYR A 136 -27.10 1.61 -9.49
N THR A 137 -27.30 0.93 -8.36
CA THR A 137 -26.41 1.00 -7.20
C THR A 137 -25.77 -0.35 -6.94
N ASN A 138 -24.44 -0.39 -6.89
CA ASN A 138 -23.68 -1.62 -6.72
C ASN A 138 -22.68 -1.52 -5.56
N PRO A 139 -22.69 -2.48 -4.61
CA PRO A 139 -21.65 -2.58 -3.59
C PRO A 139 -20.38 -3.20 -4.19
N VAL A 140 -19.25 -2.52 -4.03
CA VAL A 140 -17.96 -2.94 -4.59
C VAL A 140 -16.85 -2.89 -3.56
N TRP A 141 -15.93 -3.85 -3.65
CA TRP A 141 -14.67 -3.76 -2.92
C TRP A 141 -13.80 -2.66 -3.52
N ALA A 142 -13.20 -1.87 -2.65
CA ALA A 142 -12.29 -0.79 -2.99
C ALA A 142 -11.01 -0.95 -2.16
N PHE A 143 -10.59 0.05 -1.38
CA PHE A 143 -9.43 -0.06 -0.50
C PHE A 143 -9.83 -0.44 0.94
N SER A 144 -11.04 -0.12 1.39
CA SER A 144 -11.56 -0.64 2.67
C SER A 144 -11.62 -2.17 2.65
N VAL A 145 -11.06 -2.79 3.69
CA VAL A 145 -11.08 -4.25 3.89
C VAL A 145 -12.32 -4.75 4.62
N ASN A 146 -13.07 -3.83 5.25
CA ASN A 146 -14.21 -4.16 6.12
C ASN A 146 -15.56 -3.88 5.47
N THR A 147 -15.62 -2.89 4.59
CA THR A 147 -16.88 -2.41 4.03
C THR A 147 -16.78 -2.23 2.52
N ARG A 148 -17.84 -2.67 1.83
CA ARG A 148 -18.00 -2.42 0.40
C ARG A 148 -18.51 -1.00 0.20
N MET A 149 -17.86 -0.28 -0.69
CA MET A 149 -18.28 1.04 -1.14
C MET A 149 -19.51 0.91 -2.04
N GLU A 150 -20.54 1.73 -1.84
CA GLU A 150 -21.68 1.78 -2.76
C GLU A 150 -21.44 2.83 -3.86
N VAL A 151 -21.53 2.39 -5.11
CA VAL A 151 -21.44 3.25 -6.28
C VAL A 151 -22.81 3.27 -6.96
N ALA A 152 -23.47 4.42 -6.90
CA ALA A 152 -24.75 4.68 -7.56
C ALA A 152 -24.51 5.45 -8.86
N VAL A 153 -24.94 4.90 -9.99
CA VAL A 153 -24.76 5.51 -11.31
C VAL A 153 -26.11 5.78 -11.94
N THR A 154 -26.32 7.04 -12.33
CA THR A 154 -27.52 7.45 -13.05
C THR A 154 -27.20 7.55 -14.54
N VAL A 155 -28.01 6.91 -15.37
CA VAL A 155 -27.84 6.87 -16.83
C VAL A 155 -29.10 7.30 -17.57
N SER A 156 -28.93 7.84 -18.78
CA SER A 156 -29.98 7.96 -19.80
C SER A 156 -29.97 6.75 -20.74
N GLU A 157 -30.67 6.80 -21.88
CA GLU A 157 -30.57 5.74 -22.90
C GLU A 157 -29.14 5.55 -23.44
N ASN A 158 -28.29 6.58 -23.38
CA ASN A 158 -27.01 6.59 -24.08
C ASN A 158 -25.88 7.31 -23.33
N ARG A 159 -26.10 7.79 -22.11
CA ARG A 159 -25.11 8.56 -21.35
C ARG A 159 -25.07 8.23 -19.87
N ILE A 160 -23.90 8.37 -19.28
CA ILE A 160 -23.68 8.46 -17.84
C ILE A 160 -23.98 9.90 -17.41
N LEU A 161 -24.94 10.09 -16.52
CA LEU A 161 -25.41 11.40 -16.09
C LEU A 161 -24.82 11.80 -14.74
N ALA A 162 -24.68 10.85 -13.82
CA ALA A 162 -24.14 11.11 -12.49
C ALA A 162 -23.54 9.83 -11.89
N ILE A 163 -22.53 10.02 -11.03
CA ILE A 163 -21.95 8.95 -10.21
C ILE A 163 -21.90 9.49 -8.79
N ASP A 164 -22.47 8.74 -7.86
CA ASP A 164 -22.44 9.04 -6.44
C ASP A 164 -21.81 7.86 -5.68
N VAL A 165 -21.01 8.18 -4.68
CA VAL A 165 -20.27 7.22 -3.87
C VAL A 165 -20.70 7.38 -2.42
N LYS A 166 -21.33 6.34 -1.89
CA LYS A 166 -21.93 6.28 -0.54
C LYS A 166 -21.40 5.08 0.23
N ASN A 167 -21.82 4.98 1.50
CA ASN A 167 -21.63 3.83 2.37
C ASN A 167 -20.23 3.22 2.26
N ASN A 168 -19.23 3.92 2.77
CA ASN A 168 -17.84 3.48 2.73
C ASN A 168 -17.11 3.90 4.01
N ASP A 169 -16.14 3.09 4.43
CA ASP A 169 -15.15 3.43 5.46
C ASP A 169 -13.76 3.64 4.83
N GLU A 170 -13.75 4.21 3.63
CA GLU A 170 -12.52 4.51 2.92
C GLU A 170 -11.69 5.56 3.67
N THR A 171 -10.38 5.54 3.42
CA THR A 171 -9.53 6.62 3.93
C THR A 171 -9.85 7.90 3.16
N LEU A 172 -10.60 8.82 3.78
CA LEU A 172 -11.13 10.01 3.10
C LEU A 172 -10.13 10.76 2.23
N PRO A 173 -8.90 11.11 2.67
CA PRO A 173 -8.02 11.86 1.78
C PRO A 173 -7.70 11.09 0.49
N ILE A 174 -7.74 9.76 0.52
CA ILE A 174 -7.57 8.90 -0.67
C ILE A 174 -8.86 8.89 -1.51
N LEU A 175 -10.03 8.67 -0.90
CA LEU A 175 -11.29 8.66 -1.63
C LEU A 175 -11.64 10.03 -2.23
N ARG A 176 -11.31 11.12 -1.54
CA ARG A 176 -11.56 12.50 -1.96
C ARG A 176 -10.97 12.78 -3.34
N SER A 177 -9.69 12.44 -3.56
CA SER A 177 -9.05 12.65 -4.87
C SER A 177 -9.68 11.79 -5.96
N ALA A 178 -10.07 10.55 -5.65
CA ALA A 178 -10.82 9.72 -6.60
C ALA A 178 -12.18 10.37 -6.95
N LYS A 179 -12.94 10.89 -5.98
CA LYS A 179 -14.21 11.55 -6.24
C LYS A 179 -14.05 12.85 -7.04
N GLU A 180 -13.06 13.67 -6.70
CA GLU A 180 -12.86 15.00 -7.28
C GLU A 180 -12.22 14.96 -8.67
N LEU A 181 -11.46 13.92 -9.00
CA LEU A 181 -10.73 13.83 -10.27
C LEU A 181 -11.28 12.74 -11.20
N LEU A 182 -11.53 11.52 -10.68
CA LEU A 182 -11.94 10.40 -11.53
C LEU A 182 -13.38 10.53 -12.01
N ILE A 183 -14.32 10.86 -11.10
CA ILE A 183 -15.74 10.94 -11.45
C ILE A 183 -15.98 11.98 -12.54
N PRO A 184 -15.47 13.22 -12.45
CA PRO A 184 -15.61 14.19 -13.53
C PRO A 184 -15.06 13.70 -14.86
N ARG A 185 -13.91 13.00 -14.87
CA ARG A 185 -13.33 12.43 -16.10
C ARG A 185 -14.17 11.33 -16.71
N ILE A 186 -14.78 10.47 -15.89
CA ILE A 186 -15.71 9.44 -16.37
C ILE A 186 -16.95 10.11 -17.00
N LEU A 187 -17.48 11.15 -16.37
CA LEU A 187 -18.64 11.89 -16.87
C LEU A 187 -18.32 12.69 -18.13
N GLU A 188 -17.15 13.32 -18.22
CA GLU A 188 -16.72 14.06 -19.41
C GLU A 188 -16.40 13.13 -20.58
N GLY A 189 -15.59 12.10 -20.32
CA GLY A 189 -15.18 11.13 -21.34
C GLY A 189 -16.26 10.10 -21.68
N GLN A 190 -17.36 10.04 -20.91
CA GLN A 190 -18.39 8.99 -20.99
C GLN A 190 -17.75 7.59 -21.03
N SER A 191 -16.72 7.41 -20.21
CA SER A 191 -15.84 6.24 -20.31
C SER A 191 -15.36 5.79 -18.94
N ILE A 192 -15.28 4.47 -18.74
CA ILE A 192 -14.64 3.84 -17.59
C ILE A 192 -13.17 3.49 -17.85
N SER A 193 -12.68 3.69 -19.09
CA SER A 193 -11.25 3.56 -19.46
C SER A 193 -10.46 4.83 -19.11
N ILE A 194 -10.72 5.40 -17.93
CA ILE A 194 -9.98 6.52 -17.37
C ILE A 194 -8.89 5.96 -16.45
N ASP A 195 -7.71 6.56 -16.51
CA ASP A 195 -6.60 6.20 -15.63
C ASP A 195 -6.99 6.37 -14.16
N ALA A 196 -6.51 5.44 -13.34
CA ALA A 196 -6.65 5.55 -11.90
C ALA A 196 -5.91 6.79 -11.38
N ILE A 197 -6.44 7.38 -10.31
CA ILE A 197 -5.76 8.49 -9.65
C ILE A 197 -4.58 7.95 -8.86
N THR A 198 -3.37 8.39 -9.19
CA THR A 198 -2.15 8.06 -8.44
C THR A 198 -2.33 8.45 -6.97
N GLY A 199 -2.08 7.49 -6.07
CA GLY A 199 -2.33 7.64 -4.63
C GLY A 199 -3.76 7.31 -4.19
N ALA A 200 -4.63 6.89 -5.11
CA ALA A 200 -6.00 6.43 -4.86
C ALA A 200 -6.43 5.29 -5.80
N THR A 201 -5.51 4.39 -6.13
CA THR A 201 -5.73 3.28 -7.07
C THR A 201 -6.86 2.35 -6.64
N GLY A 202 -6.90 1.94 -5.36
CA GLY A 202 -7.95 1.05 -4.83
C GLY A 202 -9.34 1.67 -4.95
N SER A 203 -9.50 2.90 -4.46
CA SER A 203 -10.77 3.65 -4.58
C SER A 203 -11.14 3.92 -6.03
N SER A 204 -10.17 4.25 -6.90
CA SER A 204 -10.41 4.44 -8.34
C SER A 204 -10.92 3.17 -9.03
N SER A 205 -10.31 2.02 -8.71
CA SER A 205 -10.73 0.71 -9.23
C SER A 205 -12.10 0.28 -8.69
N GLY A 206 -12.40 0.59 -7.42
CA GLY A 206 -13.73 0.43 -6.85
C GLY A 206 -14.79 1.23 -7.62
N ILE A 207 -14.57 2.54 -7.80
CA ILE A 207 -15.49 3.42 -8.55
C ILE A 207 -15.70 2.90 -9.98
N ARG A 208 -14.63 2.62 -10.72
CA ARG A 208 -14.73 2.06 -12.09
C ARG A 208 -15.49 0.74 -12.11
N SER A 209 -15.27 -0.13 -11.12
CA SER A 209 -15.97 -1.41 -11.02
C SER A 209 -17.46 -1.22 -10.81
N GLY A 210 -17.85 -0.30 -9.93
CA GLY A 210 -19.25 0.01 -9.65
C GLY A 210 -19.96 0.64 -10.86
N VAL A 211 -19.26 1.53 -11.58
CA VAL A 211 -19.78 2.11 -12.83
C VAL A 211 -19.95 1.04 -13.90
N ALA A 212 -18.98 0.14 -14.06
CA ALA A 212 -19.08 -0.94 -15.03
C ALA A 212 -20.26 -1.87 -14.75
N LEU A 213 -20.46 -2.29 -13.49
CA LEU A 213 -21.61 -3.11 -13.09
C LEU A 213 -22.94 -2.41 -13.36
N ALA A 214 -23.01 -1.11 -13.07
CA ALA A 214 -24.21 -0.30 -13.33
C ALA A 214 -24.51 -0.20 -14.84
N LEU A 215 -23.48 -0.01 -15.67
CA LEU A 215 -23.63 0.04 -17.13
C LEU A 215 -24.10 -1.32 -17.68
N GLU A 216 -23.51 -2.43 -17.25
CA GLU A 216 -23.93 -3.78 -17.64
C GLU A 216 -25.41 -4.04 -17.29
N GLN A 217 -25.83 -3.65 -16.09
CA GLN A 217 -27.23 -3.76 -15.64
C GLN A 217 -28.16 -2.88 -16.48
N ALA A 218 -27.76 -1.63 -16.74
CA ALA A 218 -28.57 -0.70 -17.50
C ALA A 218 -28.70 -1.11 -18.96
N LEU A 219 -27.63 -1.63 -19.57
CA LEU A 219 -27.63 -2.19 -20.91
C LEU A 219 -28.58 -3.38 -21.02
N ALA A 220 -28.47 -4.35 -20.09
CA ALA A 220 -29.36 -5.50 -20.04
C ALA A 220 -30.82 -5.07 -19.90
N ALA A 221 -31.10 -4.13 -18.99
CA ALA A 221 -32.45 -3.60 -18.78
C ALA A 221 -32.98 -2.81 -19.99
N GLY A 222 -32.10 -2.18 -20.77
CA GLY A 222 -32.42 -1.48 -22.01
C GLY A 222 -32.56 -2.38 -23.24
N GLY A 223 -32.37 -3.69 -23.09
CA GLY A 223 -32.43 -4.67 -24.18
C GLY A 223 -31.15 -4.81 -25.01
N SER A 224 -30.03 -4.24 -24.54
CA SER A 224 -28.70 -4.40 -25.14
C SER A 224 -27.94 -5.57 -24.50
N ASP A 225 -27.00 -6.16 -25.24
CA ASP A 225 -26.06 -7.15 -24.67
C ASP A 225 -25.14 -6.44 -23.65
N PRO A 226 -24.92 -6.98 -22.43
CA PRO A 226 -23.98 -6.41 -21.46
C PRO A 226 -22.58 -6.17 -22.03
N SER A 227 -22.13 -6.95 -23.02
CA SER A 227 -20.84 -6.75 -23.68
C SER A 227 -20.74 -5.41 -24.43
N ALA A 228 -21.88 -4.77 -24.72
CA ALA A 228 -21.93 -3.44 -25.33
C ALA A 228 -21.39 -2.31 -24.41
N ILE A 229 -21.00 -2.65 -23.17
CA ILE A 229 -20.25 -1.76 -22.27
C ILE A 229 -18.96 -1.23 -22.92
N GLU A 230 -18.43 -1.90 -23.95
CA GLU A 230 -17.30 -1.42 -24.75
C GLU A 230 -17.47 0.00 -25.32
N ASN A 231 -18.70 0.46 -25.55
CA ASN A 231 -18.99 1.85 -25.96
C ASN A 231 -18.58 2.89 -24.91
N PHE A 232 -18.50 2.45 -23.65
CA PHE A 232 -18.06 3.24 -22.52
C PHE A 232 -16.62 2.87 -22.11
N GLN A 233 -15.84 2.22 -22.98
CA GLN A 233 -14.44 1.85 -22.71
C GLN A 233 -13.46 2.58 -23.64
N VAL A 234 -13.77 3.83 -24.00
CA VAL A 234 -12.93 4.68 -24.85
C VAL A 234 -11.80 5.31 -24.03
N THR A 235 -10.55 4.94 -24.29
CA THR A 235 -9.39 5.57 -23.65
C THR A 235 -9.20 6.99 -24.19
N PRO A 236 -9.15 8.03 -23.34
CA PRO A 236 -8.85 9.38 -23.79
C PRO A 236 -7.48 9.46 -24.45
N ALA A 237 -7.39 10.18 -25.57
CA ALA A 237 -6.10 10.43 -26.22
C ALA A 237 -5.20 11.25 -25.29
N LYS A 238 -3.94 10.83 -25.15
CA LYS A 238 -2.92 11.62 -24.46
C LYS A 238 -2.47 12.78 -25.35
N VAL A 239 -2.15 13.90 -24.73
CA VAL A 239 -1.46 15.02 -25.35
C VAL A 239 -0.07 14.55 -25.78
N THR A 240 0.25 14.71 -27.06
CA THR A 240 1.56 14.35 -27.62
C THR A 240 2.17 15.56 -28.32
N GLY A 241 3.49 15.73 -28.25
CA GLY A 241 4.19 16.81 -28.94
C GLY A 241 4.03 18.20 -28.31
N VAL A 242 3.43 18.28 -27.11
CA VAL A 242 3.34 19.53 -26.32
C VAL A 242 4.36 19.48 -25.19
N THR A 243 5.35 20.37 -25.27
CA THR A 243 6.32 20.61 -24.19
C THR A 243 6.19 22.04 -23.71
N ARG A 244 6.05 22.22 -22.39
CA ARG A 244 6.00 23.55 -21.75
C ARG A 244 7.27 23.78 -20.95
N THR A 245 7.85 24.96 -21.09
CA THR A 245 8.95 25.40 -20.21
C THR A 245 8.40 26.26 -19.09
N LEU A 246 8.82 25.98 -17.87
CA LEU A 246 8.48 26.74 -16.68
C LEU A 246 9.77 27.18 -15.98
N ASP A 247 9.84 28.43 -15.53
CA ASP A 247 11.00 28.99 -14.84
C ASP A 247 10.61 29.41 -13.43
N TYR A 248 11.29 28.83 -12.43
CA TYR A 248 11.11 29.15 -11.02
C TYR A 248 12.46 29.32 -10.33
N ASP A 249 12.52 29.99 -9.18
CA ASP A 249 13.76 29.98 -8.39
C ASP A 249 13.94 28.60 -7.73
N ILE A 250 12.85 28.00 -7.27
CA ILE A 250 12.86 26.77 -6.48
C ILE A 250 11.79 25.81 -6.99
N LEU A 251 12.20 24.56 -7.23
CA LEU A 251 11.31 23.43 -7.51
C LEU A 251 11.34 22.46 -6.33
N VAL A 252 10.18 22.15 -5.76
CA VAL A 252 10.00 21.10 -4.76
C VAL A 252 9.28 19.91 -5.41
N ILE A 253 9.86 18.73 -5.34
CA ILE A 253 9.33 17.52 -5.97
C ILE A 253 8.84 16.56 -4.88
N GLY A 254 7.54 16.29 -4.88
CA GLY A 254 6.81 15.59 -3.82
C GLY A 254 6.13 16.59 -2.89
N MET A 255 4.86 16.35 -2.58
CA MET A 255 3.99 17.18 -1.75
C MET A 255 3.52 16.41 -0.50
N GLY A 256 4.35 15.49 0.00
CA GLY A 256 4.19 14.87 1.32
C GLY A 256 4.49 15.85 2.47
N GLY A 257 4.65 15.34 3.71
CA GLY A 257 5.00 16.17 4.87
C GLY A 257 6.26 17.03 4.67
N SER A 258 7.35 16.43 4.19
CA SER A 258 8.60 17.14 3.95
C SER A 258 8.52 18.14 2.80
N GLY A 259 7.90 17.74 1.69
CA GLY A 259 7.73 18.60 0.53
C GLY A 259 6.83 19.80 0.79
N SER A 260 5.73 19.59 1.52
CA SER A 260 4.84 20.68 1.94
C SER A 260 5.56 21.67 2.85
N ALA A 261 6.33 21.17 3.83
CA ALA A 261 7.14 22.02 4.70
C ALA A 261 8.25 22.77 3.94
N ALA A 262 8.90 22.12 2.97
CA ALA A 262 9.92 22.73 2.13
C ALA A 262 9.35 23.84 1.25
N ALA A 263 8.21 23.59 0.59
CA ALA A 263 7.57 24.59 -0.27
C ALA A 263 7.14 25.83 0.53
N MET A 264 6.48 25.62 1.67
CA MET A 264 6.07 26.72 2.55
C MET A 264 7.29 27.50 3.08
N SER A 265 8.27 26.81 3.66
CA SER A 265 9.43 27.48 4.26
C SER A 265 10.28 28.22 3.23
N ALA A 266 10.38 27.71 2.00
CA ALA A 266 11.01 28.40 0.88
C ALA A 266 10.28 29.71 0.52
N ALA A 267 8.95 29.67 0.43
CA ALA A 267 8.13 30.85 0.15
C ALA A 267 8.22 31.91 1.27
N GLU A 268 8.12 31.48 2.53
CA GLU A 268 8.32 32.35 3.70
C GLU A 268 9.72 32.98 3.70
N THR A 269 10.75 32.20 3.37
CA THR A 269 12.14 32.68 3.31
C THR A 269 12.34 33.70 2.18
N GLN A 270 11.77 33.49 0.99
CA GLN A 270 11.78 34.48 -0.08
C GLN A 270 11.07 35.76 0.33
N LYS A 271 9.89 35.63 0.95
CA LYS A 271 9.09 36.77 1.41
C LYS A 271 9.81 37.58 2.49
N ALA A 272 10.40 36.91 3.48
CA ALA A 272 11.19 37.54 4.54
C ALA A 272 12.43 38.27 4.01
N ALA A 273 13.02 37.77 2.91
CA ALA A 273 14.10 38.44 2.20
C ALA A 273 13.64 39.59 1.27
N GLY A 274 12.35 39.94 1.28
CA GLY A 274 11.79 40.98 0.41
C GLY A 274 11.72 40.60 -1.07
N ARG A 275 11.85 39.32 -1.41
CA ARG A 275 11.77 38.80 -2.78
C ARG A 275 10.34 38.39 -3.15
N ASN A 276 10.08 38.37 -4.45
CA ASN A 276 8.87 37.73 -4.98
C ASN A 276 8.96 36.22 -4.75
N VAL A 277 7.85 35.62 -4.35
CA VAL A 277 7.77 34.16 -4.19
C VAL A 277 7.78 33.52 -5.58
N SER A 278 8.78 32.69 -5.83
CA SER A 278 9.02 31.93 -7.06
C SER A 278 9.33 30.48 -6.70
N VAL A 279 8.32 29.81 -6.16
CA VAL A 279 8.38 28.41 -5.72
C VAL A 279 7.29 27.63 -6.43
N LEU A 280 7.69 26.52 -7.05
CA LEU A 280 6.77 25.53 -7.62
C LEU A 280 6.91 24.21 -6.84
N ALA A 281 5.80 23.67 -6.34
CA ALA A 281 5.73 22.32 -5.80
C ALA A 281 5.00 21.40 -6.79
N ILE A 282 5.51 20.21 -7.05
CA ILE A 282 4.85 19.23 -7.93
C ILE A 282 4.68 17.88 -7.25
N ASP A 283 3.60 17.18 -7.54
CA ASP A 283 3.38 15.80 -7.12
C ASP A 283 2.74 14.99 -8.24
N LYS A 284 3.11 13.71 -8.35
CA LYS A 284 2.49 12.78 -9.28
C LYS A 284 1.10 12.34 -8.85
N ALA A 285 0.78 12.47 -7.56
CA ALA A 285 -0.51 12.09 -7.00
C ALA A 285 -1.60 13.12 -7.31
N GLY A 286 -2.85 12.68 -7.28
CA GLY A 286 -4.03 13.55 -7.37
C GLY A 286 -4.33 14.35 -6.09
N LYS A 287 -3.39 14.38 -5.13
CA LYS A 287 -3.51 15.07 -3.86
C LYS A 287 -2.14 15.32 -3.25
N TYR A 288 -2.07 16.28 -2.34
CA TYR A 288 -0.94 16.45 -1.43
C TYR A 288 -1.12 15.68 -0.11
N GLY A 289 -0.11 15.75 0.74
CA GLY A 289 -0.04 15.12 2.06
C GLY A 289 0.69 13.77 2.09
N GLY A 290 0.77 13.05 0.97
CA GLY A 290 1.53 11.80 0.84
C GLY A 290 1.27 10.78 1.96
N THR A 291 2.28 9.98 2.33
CA THR A 291 2.21 9.07 3.49
C THR A 291 1.94 9.84 4.80
N SER A 292 2.41 11.08 4.94
CA SER A 292 2.22 11.90 6.14
C SER A 292 0.75 12.21 6.47
N SER A 293 -0.13 12.23 5.47
CA SER A 293 -1.58 12.43 5.66
C SER A 293 -2.31 11.19 6.19
N VAL A 294 -1.65 10.04 6.22
CA VAL A 294 -2.22 8.76 6.68
C VAL A 294 -1.51 8.17 7.90
N THR A 295 -0.44 8.80 8.39
CA THR A 295 0.18 8.49 9.70
C THR A 295 -0.56 9.19 10.84
N SER A 296 -0.09 9.03 12.08
CA SER A 296 -0.81 9.51 13.28
C SER A 296 0.01 10.40 14.21
N GLU A 297 1.33 10.47 14.03
CA GLU A 297 2.22 11.12 14.99
C GLU A 297 3.52 11.60 14.35
N MET A 298 4.19 12.53 15.02
CA MET A 298 5.53 12.99 14.68
C MET A 298 6.42 13.06 15.92
N MET A 299 7.73 12.99 15.70
CA MET A 299 8.71 13.27 16.72
C MET A 299 9.02 14.76 16.80
N ALA A 300 9.07 15.31 18.02
CA ALA A 300 9.64 16.62 18.30
C ALA A 300 10.30 16.65 19.68
N ILE A 301 11.26 17.55 19.87
CA ILE A 301 11.99 17.69 21.13
C ILE A 301 11.82 19.11 21.65
N ASN A 302 11.35 19.22 22.90
CA ASN A 302 11.25 20.47 23.67
C ASN A 302 10.71 21.69 22.89
N PRO A 303 9.52 21.60 22.25
CA PRO A 303 8.95 22.72 21.48
C PRO A 303 8.66 23.94 22.38
N PRO A 304 9.44 25.03 22.31
CA PRO A 304 9.47 26.04 23.38
C PRO A 304 8.13 26.75 23.62
N ARG A 305 7.36 27.08 22.57
CA ARG A 305 6.06 27.76 22.71
C ARG A 305 4.98 26.80 23.15
N PHE A 306 4.96 25.59 22.59
CA PHE A 306 4.07 24.52 23.05
C PHE A 306 4.32 24.19 24.53
N MET A 307 5.59 24.09 24.95
CA MET A 307 5.98 23.90 26.34
C MET A 307 5.42 25.01 27.23
N ALA A 308 5.63 26.27 26.86
CA ALA A 308 5.12 27.40 27.63
C ALA A 308 3.59 27.36 27.78
N ALA A 309 2.85 26.92 26.75
CA ALA A 309 1.40 26.79 26.78
C ALA A 309 0.90 25.60 27.61
N HIS A 310 1.66 24.50 27.68
CA HIS A 310 1.20 23.21 28.23
C HIS A 310 1.95 22.73 29.49
N ASN A 311 2.89 23.51 30.04
CA ASN A 311 3.70 23.12 31.21
C ASN A 311 2.88 22.74 32.47
N ASN A 312 1.67 23.27 32.63
CA ASN A 312 0.79 22.91 33.74
C ASN A 312 0.02 21.59 33.52
N GLU A 313 0.13 21.00 32.33
CA GLU A 313 -0.63 19.81 31.92
C GLU A 313 0.21 18.52 31.93
N VAL A 314 1.48 18.61 32.32
CA VAL A 314 2.44 17.48 32.40
C VAL A 314 1.90 16.33 33.27
N ALA A 315 1.10 16.63 34.28
CA ALA A 315 0.46 15.62 35.14
C ALA A 315 -0.62 14.79 34.41
N LYS A 316 -1.08 15.21 33.22
CA LYS A 316 -2.09 14.53 32.40
C LYS A 316 -1.47 13.59 31.36
N VAL A 317 -0.13 13.54 31.25
CA VAL A 317 0.54 12.71 30.25
C VAL A 317 0.29 11.23 30.56
N GLN A 318 -0.36 10.55 29.62
CA GLN A 318 -0.65 9.12 29.72
C GLN A 318 0.58 8.30 29.32
N LEU A 319 0.92 7.30 30.13
CA LEU A 319 2.05 6.40 29.91
C LEU A 319 1.70 5.41 28.79
N GLY A 320 2.27 5.61 27.60
CA GLY A 320 2.29 4.64 26.50
C GLY A 320 1.11 4.71 25.52
N VAL A 321 1.38 4.34 24.28
CA VAL A 321 0.37 4.08 23.25
C VAL A 321 -0.29 2.72 23.53
N PHE A 322 -1.59 2.57 23.22
CA PHE A 322 -2.40 1.35 23.42
C PHE A 322 -2.74 0.96 24.88
N ALA A 323 -2.68 1.89 25.84
CA ALA A 323 -3.08 1.63 27.23
C ALA A 323 -2.32 0.46 27.89
N ARG A 324 -1.06 0.23 27.51
CA ARG A 324 -0.18 -0.66 28.27
C ARG A 324 0.55 0.20 29.32
N PRO A 325 0.20 0.12 30.61
CA PRO A 325 0.92 0.85 31.64
C PRO A 325 2.35 0.31 31.70
N LEU A 326 3.29 1.06 31.11
CA LEU A 326 4.70 0.82 31.37
C LEU A 326 5.01 1.37 32.77
N PRO A 327 5.72 0.62 33.63
CA PRO A 327 6.15 1.14 34.91
C PRO A 327 6.98 2.41 34.68
N ASP A 328 6.60 3.53 35.30
CA ASP A 328 7.41 4.74 35.26
C ASP A 328 8.65 4.54 36.13
N THR A 329 9.71 3.98 35.55
CA THR A 329 11.00 3.69 36.20
C THR A 329 11.94 4.90 36.20
N ARG A 330 11.49 6.07 35.74
CA ARG A 330 12.33 7.26 35.59
C ARG A 330 12.74 7.82 36.95
N ARG A 331 14.01 8.26 37.05
CA ARG A 331 14.49 9.08 38.16
C ARG A 331 13.99 10.54 38.10
N ASN A 332 13.57 11.01 36.93
CA ASN A 332 13.04 12.36 36.67
C ASN A 332 11.65 12.26 36.02
N LYS A 333 10.65 12.94 36.60
CA LYS A 333 9.26 12.94 36.12
C LYS A 333 8.98 13.97 35.00
N SER A 334 9.98 14.75 34.58
CA SER A 334 9.86 15.69 33.46
C SER A 334 9.48 14.96 32.17
N VAL A 335 8.54 15.52 31.40
CA VAL A 335 8.19 15.07 30.05
C VAL A 335 9.05 15.73 28.98
N TYR A 336 9.98 16.60 29.39
CA TYR A 336 10.97 17.22 28.52
C TYR A 336 12.33 16.57 28.70
N VAL A 337 13.05 16.49 27.59
CA VAL A 337 14.22 15.64 27.46
C VAL A 337 15.49 16.48 27.48
N GLU A 338 16.48 16.07 28.25
CA GLU A 338 17.80 16.69 28.19
C GLU A 338 18.48 16.33 26.86
N ARG A 339 18.79 17.34 26.05
CA ARG A 339 19.37 17.20 24.70
C ARG A 339 20.60 16.27 24.67
N SER A 340 21.54 16.47 25.59
CA SER A 340 22.79 15.69 25.67
C SER A 340 22.52 14.21 25.98
N VAL A 341 21.57 13.93 26.88
CA VAL A 341 21.18 12.58 27.26
C VAL A 341 20.55 11.85 26.07
N LEU A 342 19.64 12.50 25.34
CA LEU A 342 19.03 11.93 24.14
C LEU A 342 20.06 11.70 23.05
N LYS A 343 20.96 12.67 22.81
CA LYS A 343 22.04 12.54 21.82
C LYS A 343 22.92 11.33 22.13
N GLN A 344 23.35 11.19 23.39
CA GLN A 344 24.18 10.07 23.81
C GLN A 344 23.47 8.73 23.58
N ALA A 345 22.23 8.59 24.03
CA ALA A 345 21.46 7.36 23.82
C ALA A 345 21.27 7.03 22.33
N TRP A 346 21.10 8.06 21.49
CA TRP A 346 20.97 7.88 20.04
C TRP A 346 22.26 7.40 19.39
N LEU A 347 23.39 8.01 19.74
CA LEU A 347 24.69 7.57 19.25
C LEU A 347 25.02 6.15 19.73
N GLU A 348 24.71 5.82 20.99
CA GLU A 348 24.84 4.46 21.52
C GLU A 348 23.96 3.46 20.75
N TYR A 349 22.69 3.81 20.50
CA TYR A 349 21.78 2.97 19.72
C TYR A 349 22.29 2.73 18.29
N THR A 350 22.72 3.80 17.62
CA THR A 350 23.24 3.73 16.24
C THR A 350 24.68 3.23 16.16
N GLU A 351 25.30 2.89 17.28
CA GLU A 351 26.70 2.46 17.36
C GLU A 351 27.68 3.46 16.72
N GLY A 352 27.36 4.76 16.81
CA GLY A 352 28.13 5.86 16.21
C GLY A 352 27.93 6.05 14.70
N ASP A 353 27.07 5.28 14.03
CA ASP A 353 26.88 5.38 12.58
C ASP A 353 26.01 6.57 12.16
N ALA A 354 25.23 7.19 13.06
CA ALA A 354 24.49 8.40 12.71
C ALA A 354 25.44 9.59 12.50
N LYS A 355 25.13 10.46 11.53
CA LYS A 355 25.89 11.71 11.32
C LYS A 355 25.57 12.67 12.47
N GLU A 356 26.57 12.89 13.32
CA GLU A 356 26.39 13.64 14.57
C GLU A 356 25.86 15.07 14.36
N ASP A 357 26.31 15.74 13.31
CA ASP A 357 25.91 17.09 12.93
C ASP A 357 24.47 17.16 12.40
N LEU A 358 24.01 16.13 11.68
CA LEU A 358 22.61 16.01 11.25
C LEU A 358 21.69 15.62 12.43
N LEU A 359 22.20 14.81 13.36
CA LEU A 359 21.50 14.52 14.61
C LEU A 359 21.32 15.80 15.43
N ASP A 360 22.34 16.65 15.53
CA ASP A 360 22.23 17.94 16.19
C ASP A 360 21.11 18.80 15.56
N LEU A 361 20.98 18.84 14.22
CA LEU A 361 19.84 19.53 13.58
C LEU A 361 18.48 18.98 14.01
N MET A 362 18.31 17.65 14.08
CA MET A 362 17.05 17.05 14.51
C MET A 362 16.74 17.41 15.97
N LEU A 363 17.75 17.35 16.84
CA LEU A 363 17.60 17.68 18.26
C LEU A 363 17.28 19.16 18.48
N ASP A 364 17.86 20.05 17.68
CA ASP A 364 17.77 21.50 17.88
C ASP A 364 16.53 22.11 17.21
N HIS A 365 16.09 21.58 16.05
CA HIS A 365 15.05 22.21 15.24
C HIS A 365 13.71 21.48 15.22
N SER A 366 13.61 20.26 15.75
CA SER A 366 12.33 19.53 15.72
C SER A 366 11.26 20.19 16.59
N GLY A 367 11.64 20.74 17.75
CA GLY A 367 10.74 21.53 18.61
C GLY A 367 10.26 22.81 17.93
N GLU A 368 11.17 23.58 17.33
CA GLU A 368 10.84 24.80 16.58
C GLU A 368 9.98 24.51 15.34
N THR A 369 10.12 23.32 14.76
CA THR A 369 9.30 22.87 13.65
C THR A 369 7.89 22.53 14.10
N LEU A 370 7.73 21.85 15.23
CA LEU A 370 6.40 21.61 15.81
C LEU A 370 5.72 22.94 16.15
N ASP A 371 6.44 23.86 16.81
CA ASP A 371 5.90 25.19 17.09
C ASP A 371 5.46 25.90 15.81
N TRP A 372 6.27 25.83 14.75
CA TRP A 372 5.95 26.41 13.45
C TRP A 372 4.67 25.84 12.82
N LEU A 373 4.51 24.51 12.88
CA LEU A 373 3.31 23.85 12.37
C LEU A 373 2.07 24.27 13.17
N VAL A 374 2.18 24.33 14.50
CA VAL A 374 1.05 24.62 15.39
C VAL A 374 0.63 26.09 15.31
N ASN A 375 1.58 27.00 15.48
CA ASN A 375 1.26 28.40 15.73
C ASN A 375 1.07 29.22 14.44
N GLU A 376 1.74 28.85 13.36
CA GLU A 376 1.69 29.58 12.09
C GLU A 376 0.75 28.90 11.10
N HIS A 377 0.70 27.56 11.12
CA HIS A 377 0.00 26.77 10.09
C HIS A 377 -1.20 25.97 10.61
N GLY A 378 -1.54 26.10 11.90
CA GLY A 378 -2.79 25.59 12.47
C GLY A 378 -2.88 24.08 12.63
N PHE A 379 -1.74 23.38 12.65
CA PHE A 379 -1.71 21.98 13.05
C PHE A 379 -2.04 21.86 14.54
N VAL A 380 -2.67 20.76 14.94
CA VAL A 380 -2.94 20.49 16.36
C VAL A 380 -2.30 19.17 16.74
N PHE A 381 -1.57 19.19 17.86
CA PHE A 381 -0.92 18.02 18.45
C PHE A 381 -1.29 17.90 19.93
N GLY A 382 -1.28 16.67 20.44
CA GLY A 382 -1.42 16.41 21.87
C GLY A 382 -0.11 16.59 22.64
N LEU A 383 -0.17 16.34 23.95
CA LEU A 383 1.01 16.31 24.80
C LEU A 383 1.99 15.20 24.36
N PRO A 384 3.31 15.37 24.61
CA PRO A 384 4.29 14.35 24.24
C PRO A 384 4.05 13.03 24.97
N GLN A 385 4.28 11.92 24.26
CA GLN A 385 4.13 10.54 24.74
C GLN A 385 5.42 9.75 24.52
N LEU A 386 5.52 8.60 25.19
CA LEU A 386 6.52 7.58 24.88
C LEU A 386 6.22 6.92 23.52
N GLY A 387 7.26 6.43 22.86
CA GLY A 387 7.13 5.59 21.67
C GLY A 387 6.45 4.25 21.96
N VAL A 388 6.18 3.50 20.88
CA VAL A 388 5.43 2.23 20.93
C VAL A 388 6.29 1.03 21.34
N GLU A 389 7.61 1.15 21.38
CA GLU A 389 8.51 0.08 21.78
C GLU A 389 8.69 0.02 23.31
N PRO A 390 8.88 -1.18 23.90
CA PRO A 390 9.27 -1.29 25.32
C PRO A 390 10.58 -0.56 25.68
N SER A 391 11.47 -0.36 24.69
CA SER A 391 12.73 0.37 24.80
C SER A 391 12.55 1.90 24.74
N ALA A 392 11.38 2.42 24.39
CA ALA A 392 11.14 3.85 24.26
C ALA A 392 11.06 4.52 25.64
N THR A 393 12.07 5.32 25.96
CA THR A 393 12.22 5.97 27.28
C THR A 393 12.01 7.48 27.27
N TYR A 394 11.83 8.08 26.09
CA TYR A 394 11.75 9.54 25.90
C TYR A 394 10.37 10.00 25.42
N TYR A 395 9.87 11.08 26.00
CA TYR A 395 8.60 11.72 25.65
C TYR A 395 8.82 12.66 24.46
N VAL A 396 8.89 12.08 23.27
CA VAL A 396 9.20 12.81 22.03
C VAL A 396 8.11 12.66 20.98
N VAL A 397 7.08 11.86 21.25
CA VAL A 397 6.02 11.54 20.28
C VAL A 397 4.83 12.46 20.47
N PHE A 398 4.48 13.21 19.43
CA PHE A 398 3.32 14.09 19.38
C PHE A 398 2.28 13.53 18.40
N GLN A 399 1.16 13.05 18.92
CA GLN A 399 0.03 12.57 18.11
C GLN A 399 -0.79 13.75 17.59
N TYR A 400 -1.21 13.68 16.32
CA TYR A 400 -2.17 14.65 15.79
C TYR A 400 -3.40 14.70 16.70
N ASN A 401 -3.75 15.91 17.13
CA ASN A 401 -4.86 16.23 18.04
C ASN A 401 -4.98 15.27 19.26
N GLY A 402 -3.84 14.73 19.71
CA GLY A 402 -3.71 13.94 20.93
C GLY A 402 -4.30 12.54 20.86
N SER A 403 -4.57 12.02 19.66
CA SER A 403 -5.16 10.69 19.50
C SER A 403 -4.50 9.91 18.36
N PHE A 404 -4.05 8.70 18.69
CA PHE A 404 -3.40 7.78 17.76
C PHE A 404 -4.31 7.40 16.58
N MET A 405 -5.63 7.39 16.80
CA MET A 405 -6.65 7.00 15.82
C MET A 405 -7.37 8.20 15.21
N ASP A 406 -6.80 9.40 15.32
CA ASP A 406 -7.46 10.57 14.81
C ASP A 406 -7.83 10.44 13.33
N ASN A 407 -9.06 10.88 13.06
CA ASN A 407 -9.71 10.68 11.80
C ASN A 407 -8.83 11.32 10.71
N LYS A 408 -8.46 10.54 9.69
CA LYS A 408 -7.64 11.00 8.56
C LYS A 408 -8.27 12.22 7.85
N HIS A 409 -9.56 12.49 8.08
CA HIS A 409 -10.26 13.73 7.73
C HIS A 409 -9.62 14.98 8.35
N LEU A 410 -9.23 14.93 9.63
CA LEU A 410 -8.63 16.06 10.34
C LEU A 410 -7.20 16.32 9.85
N ILE A 411 -6.43 15.24 9.66
CA ILE A 411 -5.02 15.36 9.26
C ILE A 411 -4.90 16.03 7.90
N ILE A 412 -5.74 15.66 6.92
CA ILE A 412 -5.69 16.28 5.59
C ILE A 412 -6.08 17.77 5.63
N ALA A 413 -6.99 18.18 6.52
CA ALA A 413 -7.37 19.58 6.66
C ALA A 413 -6.18 20.48 7.09
N TYR A 414 -5.21 19.95 7.83
CA TYR A 414 -3.98 20.68 8.15
C TYR A 414 -3.14 20.97 6.89
N PHE A 415 -3.05 19.99 5.97
CA PHE A 415 -2.38 20.20 4.69
C PHE A 415 -3.17 21.14 3.78
N ASP A 416 -4.51 21.03 3.76
CA ASP A 416 -5.37 21.95 3.00
C ASP A 416 -5.10 23.41 3.43
N LYS A 417 -5.09 23.68 4.76
CA LYS A 417 -4.75 24.99 5.30
C LYS A 417 -3.32 25.44 4.95
N LEU A 418 -2.34 24.54 5.07
CA LEU A 418 -0.95 24.85 4.73
C LEU A 418 -0.82 25.28 3.27
N TYR A 419 -1.50 24.60 2.34
CA TYR A 419 -1.49 24.98 0.93
C TYR A 419 -2.26 26.26 0.65
N ASP A 420 -3.36 26.54 1.36
CA ASP A 420 -4.05 27.82 1.28
C ASP A 420 -3.11 28.99 1.65
N ASP A 421 -2.34 28.83 2.73
CA ASP A 421 -1.39 29.86 3.17
C ASP A 421 -0.21 29.98 2.18
N TYR A 422 0.26 28.88 1.61
CA TYR A 422 1.34 28.88 0.61
C TYR A 422 0.92 29.62 -0.67
N LEU A 423 -0.32 29.40 -1.13
CA LEU A 423 -0.89 30.11 -2.27
C LEU A 423 -1.04 31.62 -2.00
N LYS A 424 -1.43 32.02 -0.78
CA LYS A 424 -1.52 33.45 -0.38
C LYS A 424 -0.15 34.14 -0.41
N LEU A 425 0.93 33.42 -0.14
CA LEU A 425 2.29 33.95 -0.26
C LEU A 425 2.75 34.12 -1.72
N GLY A 426 2.03 33.51 -2.68
CA GLY A 426 2.36 33.55 -4.11
C GLY A 426 2.96 32.24 -4.64
N GLY A 427 3.11 31.22 -3.79
CA GLY A 427 3.55 29.90 -4.19
C GLY A 427 2.63 29.25 -5.22
N LYS A 428 3.16 28.31 -6.01
CA LYS A 428 2.40 27.53 -7.00
C LYS A 428 2.57 26.05 -6.77
N TYR A 429 1.57 25.25 -7.14
CA TYR A 429 1.71 23.81 -7.18
C TYR A 429 1.02 23.17 -8.39
N MET A 430 1.45 21.95 -8.74
CA MET A 430 0.82 21.10 -9.75
C MET A 430 0.69 19.67 -9.23
N LEU A 431 -0.54 19.17 -9.17
CA LEU A 431 -0.83 17.76 -8.92
C LEU A 431 -0.83 16.97 -10.24
N GLU A 432 -0.84 15.64 -10.16
CA GLU A 432 -0.79 14.75 -11.32
C GLU A 432 0.30 15.13 -12.34
N THR A 433 1.46 15.54 -11.81
CA THR A 433 2.64 16.00 -12.54
C THR A 433 3.86 15.26 -12.00
N GLU A 434 4.26 14.21 -12.70
CA GLU A 434 5.37 13.35 -12.30
C GLU A 434 6.71 13.88 -12.82
N ALA A 435 7.62 14.23 -11.92
CA ALA A 435 9.03 14.38 -12.28
C ALA A 435 9.68 13.03 -12.56
N TYR A 436 10.50 12.96 -13.61
CA TYR A 436 11.16 11.70 -14.01
C TYR A 436 12.65 11.82 -14.27
N GLU A 437 13.21 13.03 -14.38
CA GLU A 437 14.63 13.24 -14.64
C GLU A 437 15.09 14.61 -14.13
N LEU A 438 16.22 14.68 -13.42
CA LEU A 438 16.89 15.93 -13.07
C LEU A 438 17.59 16.51 -14.30
N ILE A 439 17.48 17.82 -14.50
CA ILE A 439 18.24 18.53 -15.53
C ILE A 439 19.60 18.89 -14.91
N TYR A 440 20.66 18.22 -15.37
CA TYR A 440 22.01 18.38 -14.86
C TYR A 440 22.91 19.08 -15.88
N ASP A 441 23.42 20.26 -15.52
CA ASP A 441 24.46 20.95 -16.25
C ASP A 441 25.81 20.29 -15.97
N GLN A 442 26.29 19.49 -16.94
CA GLN A 442 27.56 18.78 -16.86
C GLN A 442 28.76 19.73 -16.78
N ALA A 443 28.70 20.91 -17.42
CA ALA A 443 29.82 21.84 -17.43
C ALA A 443 29.98 22.55 -16.07
N GLY A 444 28.85 22.96 -15.47
CA GLY A 444 28.82 23.55 -14.14
C GLY A 444 28.76 22.55 -12.98
N GLY A 445 28.56 21.27 -13.28
CA GLY A 445 28.36 20.21 -12.30
C GLY A 445 27.14 20.42 -11.39
N LYS A 446 26.09 21.10 -11.88
CA LYS A 446 24.97 21.67 -11.11
C LYS A 446 23.62 21.13 -11.60
N VAL A 447 22.67 20.92 -10.68
CA VAL A 447 21.26 20.70 -11.03
C VAL A 447 20.57 22.04 -11.28
N VAL A 448 19.88 22.14 -12.41
CA VAL A 448 19.24 23.37 -12.90
C VAL A 448 17.74 23.21 -13.18
N GLY A 449 17.14 22.11 -12.74
CA GLY A 449 15.72 21.84 -12.94
C GLY A 449 15.37 20.36 -12.96
N ALA A 450 14.18 20.05 -13.44
CA ALA A 450 13.72 18.69 -13.71
C ALA A 450 12.78 18.64 -14.92
N LYS A 451 12.76 17.48 -15.60
CA LYS A 451 11.71 17.13 -16.55
C LYS A 451 10.55 16.47 -15.80
N ALA A 452 9.33 16.83 -16.18
CA ALA A 452 8.13 16.26 -15.62
C ALA A 452 7.06 16.02 -16.70
N ARG A 453 6.09 15.15 -16.40
CA ARG A 453 4.98 14.81 -17.29
C ARG A 453 3.67 14.85 -16.51
N SER A 454 2.66 15.54 -17.05
CA SER A 454 1.31 15.48 -16.48
C SER A 454 0.59 14.20 -16.90
N VAL A 455 -0.42 13.78 -16.13
CA VAL A 455 -1.26 12.62 -16.43
C VAL A 455 -1.89 12.70 -17.83
N ASP A 456 -2.14 13.88 -18.37
CA ASP A 456 -2.68 14.05 -19.72
C ASP A 456 -1.65 13.78 -20.84
N GLY A 457 -0.36 13.67 -20.53
CA GLY A 457 0.74 13.48 -21.47
C GLY A 457 1.56 14.75 -21.77
N THR A 458 1.15 15.92 -21.26
CA THR A 458 1.90 17.17 -21.42
C THR A 458 3.28 17.05 -20.78
N GLU A 459 4.33 17.34 -21.55
CA GLU A 459 5.72 17.37 -21.08
C GLU A 459 6.07 18.74 -20.51
N TYR A 460 6.88 18.75 -19.47
CA TYR A 460 7.38 19.96 -18.81
C TYR A 460 8.91 19.91 -18.70
N ILE A 461 9.54 21.02 -19.08
CA ILE A 461 10.92 21.36 -18.73
C ILE A 461 10.83 22.44 -17.65
N ILE A 462 11.11 22.08 -16.41
CA ILE A 462 11.02 23.01 -15.29
C ILE A 462 12.43 23.44 -14.91
N ASN A 463 12.82 24.64 -15.31
CA ASN A 463 14.08 25.25 -14.90
C ASN A 463 13.96 25.79 -13.48
N ALA A 464 14.96 25.48 -12.64
CA ALA A 464 15.03 25.95 -11.28
C ALA A 464 16.47 26.20 -10.82
N LYS A 465 16.70 27.25 -10.03
CA LYS A 465 18.04 27.49 -9.44
C LYS A 465 18.37 26.47 -8.36
N SER A 466 17.34 25.95 -7.68
CA SER A 466 17.44 24.89 -6.67
C SER A 466 16.27 23.92 -6.78
N VAL A 467 16.55 22.62 -6.59
CA VAL A 467 15.59 21.52 -6.60
C VAL A 467 15.65 20.80 -5.26
N VAL A 468 14.50 20.64 -4.61
CA VAL A 468 14.36 19.89 -3.35
C VAL A 468 13.63 18.57 -3.63
N LEU A 469 14.30 17.45 -3.38
CA LEU A 469 13.71 16.12 -3.44
C LEU A 469 13.02 15.79 -2.10
N ALA A 470 11.72 15.53 -2.18
CA ALA A 470 10.85 15.19 -1.07
C ALA A 470 9.88 14.08 -1.48
N THR A 471 10.40 13.09 -2.20
CA THR A 471 9.64 12.12 -3.00
C THR A 471 9.17 10.89 -2.25
N GLY A 472 9.59 10.70 -1.00
CA GLY A 472 9.01 9.72 -0.10
C GLY A 472 9.70 8.37 -0.11
N GLY A 473 10.96 8.28 -0.54
CA GLY A 473 11.74 7.04 -0.57
C GLY A 473 11.46 6.15 -1.79
N PHE A 474 11.75 4.84 -1.67
CA PHE A 474 11.70 3.89 -2.78
C PHE A 474 11.01 2.55 -2.45
N ALA A 475 10.23 2.47 -1.37
CA ALA A 475 9.53 1.24 -0.97
C ALA A 475 8.56 0.70 -2.03
N GLY A 476 8.00 1.59 -2.86
CA GLY A 476 7.14 1.30 -4.01
C GLY A 476 7.82 0.55 -5.14
N ASN A 477 9.15 0.49 -5.15
CA ASN A 477 9.92 -0.08 -6.24
C ASN A 477 10.65 -1.36 -5.80
N GLY A 478 10.06 -2.51 -6.15
CA GLY A 478 10.60 -3.83 -5.81
C GLY A 478 11.99 -4.10 -6.36
N GLU A 479 12.35 -3.52 -7.51
CA GLU A 479 13.71 -3.63 -8.07
C GLU A 479 14.71 -2.86 -7.21
N MET A 480 14.40 -1.60 -6.87
CA MET A 480 15.25 -0.80 -6.00
C MET A 480 15.40 -1.41 -4.61
N THR A 481 14.32 -1.93 -4.00
CA THR A 481 14.43 -2.59 -2.69
C THR A 481 15.19 -3.92 -2.77
N SER A 482 15.14 -4.64 -3.90
CA SER A 482 15.97 -5.83 -4.12
C SER A 482 17.44 -5.53 -4.34
N THR A 483 17.79 -4.35 -4.87
CA THR A 483 19.20 -4.01 -5.17
C THR A 483 19.85 -3.16 -4.09
N LEU A 484 19.14 -2.20 -3.51
CA LEU A 484 19.71 -1.19 -2.61
C LEU A 484 19.64 -1.61 -1.14
N LEU A 485 18.68 -2.44 -0.74
CA LEU A 485 18.63 -2.96 0.64
C LEU A 485 19.77 -3.94 0.90
N SER A 486 20.30 -3.91 2.12
CA SER A 486 21.47 -4.68 2.52
C SER A 486 21.08 -6.03 3.11
N GLU A 487 21.73 -7.10 2.65
CA GLU A 487 21.63 -8.45 3.24
C GLU A 487 22.64 -8.66 4.38
N LYS A 488 23.51 -7.68 4.66
CA LYS A 488 24.66 -7.84 5.56
C LYS A 488 24.24 -8.19 6.99
N TYR A 489 23.20 -7.55 7.50
CA TYR A 489 22.73 -7.72 8.88
C TYR A 489 21.41 -8.51 8.95
N PHE A 490 20.49 -8.25 8.02
CA PHE A 490 19.14 -8.83 7.98
C PHE A 490 18.76 -9.20 6.54
N PRO A 491 17.81 -10.12 6.31
CA PRO A 491 17.39 -10.52 4.97
C PRO A 491 16.43 -9.53 4.30
N LEU A 492 16.90 -8.31 4.02
CA LEU A 492 16.02 -7.19 3.64
C LEU A 492 15.68 -7.11 2.15
N GLN A 493 16.42 -7.78 1.27
CA GLN A 493 16.21 -7.67 -0.18
C GLN A 493 14.91 -8.35 -0.62
N GLY A 494 14.14 -7.65 -1.45
CA GLY A 494 12.90 -8.14 -2.01
C GLY A 494 11.82 -7.06 -2.06
N THR A 495 10.63 -7.44 -2.53
CA THR A 495 9.46 -6.57 -2.57
C THR A 495 8.74 -6.56 -1.23
N TRP A 496 8.47 -5.37 -0.69
CA TRP A 496 7.83 -5.19 0.61
C TRP A 496 6.35 -4.84 0.46
N ASN A 497 5.50 -5.41 1.32
CA ASN A 497 4.12 -4.95 1.48
C ASN A 497 4.11 -3.54 2.10
N GLN A 498 3.10 -2.73 1.76
CA GLN A 498 3.02 -1.34 2.23
C GLN A 498 1.67 -1.00 2.84
N VAL A 499 1.71 -0.29 3.97
CA VAL A 499 0.59 0.55 4.47
C VAL A 499 0.75 1.98 3.97
N GLY A 500 1.99 2.41 3.67
CA GLY A 500 2.27 3.71 3.09
C GLY A 500 1.85 3.82 1.61
N MET A 501 2.16 4.97 1.01
CA MET A 501 1.80 5.23 -0.38
C MET A 501 2.74 4.49 -1.35
N HIS A 502 2.19 3.60 -2.17
CA HIS A 502 2.95 2.82 -3.17
C HIS A 502 3.67 3.66 -4.23
N GLN A 503 3.26 4.91 -4.42
CA GLN A 503 3.87 5.83 -5.40
C GLN A 503 5.28 6.34 -4.99
N ASN A 504 5.75 5.95 -3.80
CA ASN A 504 7.11 6.17 -3.29
C ASN A 504 8.10 5.24 -4.02
N ASP A 505 8.32 5.48 -5.31
CA ASP A 505 9.01 4.56 -6.23
C ASP A 505 10.50 4.88 -6.48
N GLY A 506 11.05 5.87 -5.79
CA GLY A 506 12.46 6.21 -5.86
C GLY A 506 12.93 6.80 -7.18
N LYS A 507 12.04 7.16 -8.11
CA LYS A 507 12.42 7.61 -9.47
C LYS A 507 13.40 8.80 -9.44
N MET A 508 13.16 9.78 -8.58
CA MET A 508 14.05 10.94 -8.46
C MET A 508 15.30 10.67 -7.62
N ILE A 509 15.25 9.71 -6.69
CA ILE A 509 16.46 9.19 -6.03
C ILE A 509 17.36 8.56 -7.09
N GLN A 510 16.82 7.68 -7.95
CA GLN A 510 17.57 7.08 -9.04
C GLN A 510 18.12 8.14 -10.00
N SER A 511 17.34 9.18 -10.33
CA SER A 511 17.84 10.29 -11.14
C SER A 511 19.00 11.03 -10.48
N ALA A 512 19.04 11.16 -9.15
CA ALA A 512 20.18 11.74 -8.43
C ALA A 512 21.40 10.80 -8.44
N LEU A 513 21.20 9.49 -8.26
CA LEU A 513 22.28 8.49 -8.37
C LEU A 513 22.94 8.50 -9.75
N ASN A 514 22.13 8.65 -10.81
CA ASN A 514 22.60 8.71 -12.19
C ASN A 514 23.58 9.87 -12.45
N ILE A 515 23.53 10.94 -11.64
CA ILE A 515 24.43 12.10 -11.72
C ILE A 515 25.52 12.10 -10.63
N GLY A 516 25.71 10.95 -9.96
CA GLY A 516 26.80 10.76 -8.99
C GLY A 516 26.49 11.17 -7.56
N ALA A 517 25.21 11.27 -7.18
CA ALA A 517 24.84 11.47 -5.78
C ALA A 517 25.28 10.29 -4.89
N GLY A 518 25.72 10.62 -3.68
CA GLY A 518 26.02 9.65 -2.64
C GLY A 518 24.78 9.25 -1.86
N THR A 519 24.90 8.14 -1.13
CA THR A 519 23.83 7.59 -0.29
C THR A 519 24.34 7.36 1.12
N TYR A 520 23.44 7.44 2.11
CA TYR A 520 23.78 7.15 3.51
C TYR A 520 22.78 6.15 4.09
N ASN A 521 23.30 5.03 4.60
CA ASN A 521 22.51 3.90 5.13
C ASN A 521 21.35 3.48 4.21
N ILE A 522 21.52 3.58 2.88
CA ILE A 522 20.44 3.25 1.92
C ILE A 522 20.00 1.79 2.02
N GLY A 523 20.87 0.93 2.55
CA GLY A 523 20.62 -0.49 2.73
C GLY A 523 19.86 -0.87 3.99
N MET A 524 19.50 0.09 4.84
CA MET A 524 18.88 -0.20 6.13
C MET A 524 17.41 -0.64 6.03
N THR A 525 16.87 -1.19 7.12
CA THR A 525 15.50 -1.71 7.17
C THR A 525 14.43 -0.64 6.87
N PRO A 526 13.40 -0.97 6.05
CA PRO A 526 12.24 -0.10 5.85
C PRO A 526 11.48 0.22 7.15
N ILE A 527 10.60 1.21 7.06
CA ILE A 527 9.77 1.70 8.17
C ILE A 527 8.64 0.69 8.45
N VAL A 528 8.89 -0.33 9.28
CA VAL A 528 7.93 -1.41 9.57
C VAL A 528 7.46 -1.37 11.02
N HIS A 529 6.15 -1.35 11.22
CA HIS A 529 5.51 -1.57 12.52
C HIS A 529 4.62 -2.80 12.55
N ILE A 530 4.05 -3.19 11.41
CA ILE A 530 2.92 -4.10 11.33
C ILE A 530 3.37 -5.37 10.64
N GLY A 531 2.99 -6.51 11.19
CA GLY A 531 3.04 -7.78 10.49
C GLY A 531 1.64 -8.33 10.26
N GLY A 532 1.49 -9.05 9.16
CA GLY A 532 0.24 -9.66 8.77
C GLY A 532 0.47 -10.86 7.87
N GLY A 533 -0.61 -11.36 7.26
CA GLY A 533 -0.52 -12.29 6.15
C GLY A 533 0.02 -11.59 4.91
N ARG A 534 0.63 -12.35 3.99
CA ARG A 534 1.16 -11.84 2.73
C ARG A 534 0.12 -11.14 1.85
N GLN A 535 -1.14 -11.57 1.97
CA GLN A 535 -2.32 -11.03 1.32
C GLN A 535 -3.54 -11.29 2.21
N LEU A 536 -4.50 -10.36 2.21
CA LEU A 536 -5.82 -10.56 2.79
C LEU A 536 -6.77 -11.14 1.72
N ILE A 537 -7.49 -12.20 2.06
CA ILE A 537 -8.48 -12.84 1.17
C ILE A 537 -9.90 -12.35 1.49
N HIS A 538 -10.86 -12.57 0.58
CA HIS A 538 -12.25 -12.13 0.73
C HIS A 538 -13.27 -13.20 0.29
N ASP A 539 -12.84 -14.45 0.25
CA ASP A 539 -13.60 -15.60 -0.28
C ASP A 539 -14.77 -16.00 0.63
N PHE A 540 -14.72 -15.64 1.92
CA PHE A 540 -15.72 -16.00 2.91
C PHE A 540 -16.49 -14.77 3.40
N GLU A 541 -17.78 -14.94 3.71
CA GLU A 541 -18.55 -13.87 4.37
C GLU A 541 -18.10 -13.70 5.82
N THR A 542 -17.92 -12.45 6.25
CA THR A 542 -17.63 -12.12 7.64
C THR A 542 -18.92 -12.09 8.44
N THR A 543 -18.96 -12.86 9.52
CA THR A 543 -20.15 -12.98 10.39
C THR A 543 -19.80 -12.69 11.85
N THR A 544 -20.77 -12.81 12.74
CA THR A 544 -20.56 -12.77 14.19
C THR A 544 -21.04 -14.06 14.83
N VAL A 545 -20.28 -14.57 15.79
CA VAL A 545 -20.67 -15.73 16.61
C VAL A 545 -20.79 -15.32 18.06
N ARG A 546 -21.70 -15.98 18.79
CA ARG A 546 -21.92 -15.70 20.21
C ARG A 546 -21.07 -16.62 21.07
N VAL A 547 -20.07 -16.06 21.75
CA VAL A 547 -19.14 -16.77 22.64
C VAL A 547 -19.28 -16.21 24.05
N ASN A 548 -19.58 -17.08 25.02
CA ASN A 548 -19.80 -16.69 26.42
C ASN A 548 -20.81 -15.53 26.57
N GLY A 549 -21.86 -15.54 25.73
CA GLY A 549 -22.92 -14.52 25.75
C GLY A 549 -22.57 -13.20 25.09
N GLN A 550 -21.40 -13.06 24.44
CA GLN A 550 -20.99 -11.87 23.71
C GLN A 550 -20.85 -12.18 22.21
N ASP A 551 -21.27 -11.24 21.37
CA ASP A 551 -21.06 -11.35 19.93
C ASP A 551 -19.61 -11.00 19.61
N ARG A 552 -18.95 -11.88 18.86
CA ARG A 552 -17.54 -11.78 18.49
C ARG A 552 -17.42 -11.91 16.97
N PRO A 553 -16.51 -11.17 16.31
CA PRO A 553 -16.24 -11.35 14.89
C PRO A 553 -15.87 -12.81 14.58
N TYR A 554 -16.31 -13.29 13.43
CA TYR A 554 -15.95 -14.58 12.86
C TYR A 554 -15.60 -14.40 11.39
N ALA A 555 -14.39 -13.89 11.15
CA ALA A 555 -13.83 -13.62 9.84
C ALA A 555 -12.88 -14.75 9.43
N LEU A 556 -13.39 -15.74 8.70
CA LEU A 556 -12.56 -16.86 8.20
C LEU A 556 -11.43 -16.38 7.28
N ASN A 557 -11.64 -15.25 6.60
CA ASN A 557 -10.62 -14.60 5.76
C ASN A 557 -9.33 -14.22 6.51
N ASP A 558 -9.39 -14.03 7.85
CA ASP A 558 -8.23 -13.66 8.66
C ASP A 558 -7.38 -14.87 9.08
N ILE A 559 -7.89 -16.11 8.91
CA ILE A 559 -7.20 -17.33 9.37
C ILE A 559 -5.79 -17.47 8.78
N PRO A 560 -5.54 -17.27 7.47
CA PRO A 560 -4.18 -17.38 6.93
C PRO A 560 -3.22 -16.39 7.59
N MET A 561 -3.67 -15.17 7.89
CA MET A 561 -2.88 -14.19 8.65
C MET A 561 -2.65 -14.67 10.08
N ILE A 562 -3.71 -15.09 10.80
CA ILE A 562 -3.59 -15.59 12.18
C ILE A 562 -2.57 -16.73 12.24
N MET A 563 -2.60 -17.64 11.27
CA MET A 563 -1.64 -18.74 11.15
C MET A 563 -0.23 -18.27 10.78
N ALA A 564 -0.09 -17.13 10.11
CA ALA A 564 1.20 -16.52 9.82
C ALA A 564 1.82 -15.82 11.04
N ILE A 565 1.04 -15.14 11.90
CA ILE A 565 1.58 -14.20 12.91
C ILE A 565 1.25 -14.52 14.38
N SER A 566 0.60 -15.64 14.68
CA SER A 566 0.27 -15.98 16.07
C SER A 566 1.52 -16.31 16.89
N GLY A 567 1.52 -15.91 18.17
CA GLY A 567 2.71 -16.06 19.01
C GLY A 567 3.17 -17.50 19.26
N ASN A 568 2.30 -18.50 19.07
CA ASN A 568 2.59 -19.91 19.33
C ASN A 568 3.10 -20.71 18.11
N VAL A 569 3.39 -20.03 16.99
CA VAL A 569 3.90 -20.67 15.77
C VAL A 569 5.42 -20.83 15.79
N LEU A 570 5.97 -21.68 14.93
CA LEU A 570 7.36 -21.61 14.53
C LEU A 570 7.45 -20.80 13.23
N SER A 571 8.18 -19.67 13.24
CA SER A 571 8.40 -18.85 12.05
C SER A 571 9.86 -18.90 11.59
N VAL A 572 10.07 -18.95 10.28
CA VAL A 572 11.40 -18.88 9.66
C VAL A 572 11.45 -17.82 8.56
N SER A 573 12.61 -17.18 8.41
CA SER A 573 12.89 -16.26 7.30
C SER A 573 13.19 -17.03 5.99
N LYS A 574 13.48 -16.30 4.91
CA LYS A 574 14.03 -16.89 3.66
C LYS A 574 15.36 -17.61 3.85
N ARG A 575 16.07 -17.37 4.95
CA ARG A 575 17.29 -18.10 5.32
C ARG A 575 16.99 -19.45 6.00
N ALA A 576 15.72 -19.83 6.11
CA ALA A 576 15.22 -21.02 6.82
C ALA A 576 15.54 -21.04 8.33
N GLU A 577 15.80 -19.87 8.91
CA GLU A 577 16.18 -19.69 10.33
C GLU A 577 15.11 -18.86 11.05
N ARG A 578 14.87 -19.16 12.34
CA ARG A 578 14.09 -18.30 13.23
C ARG A 578 14.79 -16.95 13.40
N PHE A 579 14.02 -15.89 13.62
CA PHE A 579 14.55 -14.51 13.66
C PHE A 579 14.02 -13.64 14.81
N SER A 580 12.97 -14.07 15.51
CA SER A 580 12.43 -13.37 16.69
C SER A 580 11.68 -14.35 17.61
N ASP A 581 11.29 -13.88 18.79
CA ASP A 581 10.13 -14.43 19.48
C ASP A 581 8.89 -14.18 18.61
N GLU A 582 8.15 -15.22 18.30
CA GLU A 582 7.00 -15.13 17.39
C GLU A 582 5.83 -14.32 17.98
N SER A 583 5.82 -14.04 19.29
CA SER A 583 4.85 -13.13 19.91
C SER A 583 4.90 -11.69 19.34
N GLY A 584 6.04 -11.31 18.76
CA GLY A 584 6.24 -10.02 18.10
C GLY A 584 5.87 -9.98 16.60
N LEU A 585 5.47 -11.09 15.97
CA LEU A 585 5.25 -11.11 14.51
C LEU A 585 4.14 -10.18 14.05
N GLY A 586 3.13 -9.92 14.87
CA GLY A 586 2.08 -8.97 14.55
C GLY A 586 2.52 -7.50 14.64
N PHE A 587 3.60 -7.20 15.37
CA PHE A 587 3.98 -5.82 15.68
C PHE A 587 5.46 -5.65 16.04
N LEU A 588 6.13 -4.67 15.39
CA LEU A 588 7.53 -4.23 15.54
C LEU A 588 8.63 -5.23 15.20
N GLU A 589 8.43 -6.54 15.37
CA GLU A 589 9.46 -7.55 15.09
C GLU A 589 9.48 -8.16 13.66
N PRO A 590 8.42 -8.09 12.81
CA PRO A 590 8.37 -8.91 11.60
C PRO A 590 9.41 -8.56 10.54
N TRP A 591 9.95 -7.33 10.54
CA TRP A 591 10.96 -6.91 9.57
C TRP A 591 12.26 -7.71 9.66
N LYS A 592 12.56 -8.32 10.82
CA LYS A 592 13.75 -9.18 11.01
C LYS A 592 13.71 -10.43 10.14
N GLY A 593 12.50 -10.87 9.78
CA GLY A 593 12.28 -11.99 8.85
C GLY A 593 12.53 -11.63 7.39
N GLY A 594 12.69 -10.34 7.08
CA GLY A 594 12.74 -9.82 5.72
C GLY A 594 11.36 -9.45 5.16
N PRO A 595 11.25 -9.18 3.86
CA PRO A 595 9.97 -8.80 3.22
C PRO A 595 8.89 -9.90 3.27
N GLU A 596 9.27 -11.13 3.61
CA GLU A 596 8.37 -12.27 3.72
C GLU A 596 8.99 -13.34 4.63
N PHE A 597 8.16 -14.00 5.44
CA PHE A 597 8.53 -15.09 6.34
C PHE A 597 7.46 -16.19 6.34
N TYR A 598 7.79 -17.36 6.89
CA TYR A 598 6.96 -18.55 6.79
C TYR A 598 6.70 -19.15 8.17
N SER A 599 5.43 -19.21 8.56
CA SER A 599 5.01 -19.93 9.76
C SER A 599 4.62 -21.36 9.43
N ILE A 600 5.28 -22.30 10.08
CA ILE A 600 5.12 -23.74 9.81
C ILE A 600 4.12 -24.33 10.80
N TRP A 601 3.22 -25.16 10.30
CA TRP A 601 2.18 -25.85 11.06
C TRP A 601 2.17 -27.34 10.74
N SER A 602 1.86 -28.17 11.73
CA SER A 602 1.65 -29.62 11.55
C SER A 602 0.17 -29.97 11.43
N GLN A 603 -0.13 -31.14 10.87
CA GLN A 603 -1.51 -31.65 10.79
C GLN A 603 -2.18 -31.70 12.17
N ASP A 604 -1.48 -32.12 13.22
CA ASP A 604 -2.04 -32.19 14.59
C ASP A 604 -2.46 -30.80 15.10
N GLN A 605 -1.71 -29.75 14.77
CA GLN A 605 -2.07 -28.38 15.13
C GLN A 605 -3.29 -27.90 14.33
N ILE A 606 -3.37 -28.21 13.03
CA ILE A 606 -4.57 -27.93 12.22
C ILE A 606 -5.80 -28.62 12.80
N ASP A 607 -5.67 -29.90 13.16
CA ASP A 607 -6.75 -30.71 13.73
C ASP A 607 -7.20 -30.17 15.10
N LYS A 608 -6.26 -29.64 15.88
CA LYS A 608 -6.57 -28.92 17.12
C LYS A 608 -7.38 -27.66 16.83
N VAL A 609 -6.97 -26.81 15.88
CA VAL A 609 -7.75 -25.60 15.54
C VAL A 609 -9.14 -25.99 15.00
N ARG A 610 -9.23 -27.05 14.19
CA ARG A 610 -10.52 -27.55 13.68
C ARG A 610 -11.48 -27.91 14.81
N SER A 611 -10.98 -28.61 15.84
CA SER A 611 -11.81 -29.17 16.92
C SER A 611 -11.97 -28.27 18.14
N LYS A 612 -11.02 -27.38 18.42
CA LYS A 612 -10.94 -26.58 19.65
C LYS A 612 -10.70 -25.09 19.41
N GLY A 613 -10.44 -24.67 18.17
CA GLY A 613 -10.09 -23.30 17.84
C GLY A 613 -8.65 -22.92 18.17
N PHE A 614 -8.31 -21.67 17.93
CA PHE A 614 -7.00 -21.11 18.24
C PHE A 614 -6.83 -20.86 19.73
N ASP A 615 -5.66 -21.20 20.29
CA ASP A 615 -5.30 -20.84 21.67
C ASP A 615 -5.05 -19.32 21.80
N THR A 616 -4.44 -18.75 20.76
CA THR A 616 -4.11 -17.32 20.64
C THR A 616 -4.55 -16.81 19.28
N VAL A 617 -5.05 -15.58 19.24
CA VAL A 617 -5.41 -14.91 18.01
C VAL A 617 -4.69 -13.56 18.00
N THR A 618 -3.75 -13.42 17.06
CA THR A 618 -3.11 -12.16 16.72
C THR A 618 -3.64 -11.70 15.38
N VAL A 619 -4.12 -10.46 15.29
CA VAL A 619 -4.55 -9.83 14.03
C VAL A 619 -3.64 -8.66 13.70
N GLY A 620 -3.38 -8.46 12.41
CA GLY A 620 -2.61 -7.32 11.95
C GLY A 620 -3.40 -6.01 12.08
N ALA A 621 -2.72 -4.95 12.51
CA ALA A 621 -3.31 -3.61 12.60
C ALA A 621 -3.64 -3.08 11.19
N PHE A 622 -4.87 -2.59 11.01
CA PHE A 622 -5.41 -2.07 9.73
C PHE A 622 -5.59 -3.09 8.59
N ILE A 623 -5.08 -4.32 8.75
CA ILE A 623 -5.05 -5.37 7.71
C ILE A 623 -5.80 -6.64 8.17
N SER A 624 -6.94 -6.46 8.82
CA SER A 624 -7.78 -7.56 9.31
C SER A 624 -9.27 -7.24 9.18
N GLN A 625 -10.09 -8.29 9.18
CA GLN A 625 -11.56 -8.27 9.11
C GLN A 625 -12.22 -8.55 10.47
N GLY A 626 -11.46 -8.42 11.56
CA GLY A 626 -11.95 -8.56 12.94
C GLY A 626 -11.54 -9.88 13.63
N GLY A 627 -10.92 -10.80 12.91
CA GLY A 627 -10.40 -12.06 13.43
C GLY A 627 -11.47 -13.11 13.74
N VAL A 628 -11.08 -14.10 14.55
CA VAL A 628 -11.97 -15.15 15.07
C VAL A 628 -11.80 -15.24 16.60
N PRO A 629 -12.78 -15.77 17.35
CA PRO A 629 -12.66 -15.91 18.80
C PRO A 629 -11.67 -17.03 19.17
N THR A 630 -10.90 -16.84 20.23
CA THR A 630 -10.07 -17.90 20.81
C THR A 630 -10.94 -19.03 21.36
N GLY A 631 -10.44 -20.27 21.28
CA GLY A 631 -11.14 -21.46 21.78
C GLY A 631 -12.43 -21.82 21.03
N TYR A 632 -12.72 -21.18 19.89
CA TYR A 632 -13.91 -21.45 19.08
C TYR A 632 -13.57 -22.40 17.93
N PRO A 633 -14.15 -23.62 17.86
CA PRO A 633 -13.85 -24.59 16.80
C PRO A 633 -14.10 -24.05 15.40
N ILE A 634 -13.21 -24.40 14.46
CA ILE A 634 -13.29 -23.97 13.06
C ILE A 634 -13.42 -25.21 12.16
N SER A 635 -14.63 -25.78 12.13
CA SER A 635 -14.87 -27.07 11.46
C SER A 635 -14.56 -27.08 9.97
N ASN A 636 -14.62 -25.92 9.29
CA ASN A 636 -14.37 -25.75 7.86
C ASN A 636 -12.98 -25.13 7.56
N ILE A 637 -12.02 -25.23 8.49
CA ILE A 637 -10.67 -24.66 8.29
C ILE A 637 -9.98 -25.17 7.02
N ASP A 638 -10.24 -26.41 6.60
CA ASP A 638 -9.63 -26.97 5.39
C ASP A 638 -10.05 -26.24 4.12
N GLU A 639 -11.29 -25.71 4.05
CA GLU A 639 -11.75 -24.87 2.93
C GLU A 639 -10.95 -23.57 2.87
N VAL A 640 -10.69 -22.97 4.04
CA VAL A 640 -9.93 -21.73 4.16
C VAL A 640 -8.46 -21.94 3.80
N ILE A 641 -7.86 -23.06 4.23
CA ILE A 641 -6.48 -23.42 3.86
C ILE A 641 -6.39 -23.68 2.36
N ASN A 642 -7.36 -24.38 1.77
CA ASN A 642 -7.39 -24.63 0.33
C ASN A 642 -7.52 -23.31 -0.46
N ALA A 643 -8.34 -22.37 0.01
CA ALA A 643 -8.41 -21.03 -0.57
C ALA A 643 -7.06 -20.30 -0.45
N ALA A 644 -6.41 -20.35 0.72
CA ALA A 644 -5.09 -19.76 0.92
C ALA A 644 -4.01 -20.35 0.00
N ILE A 645 -4.04 -21.67 -0.24
CA ILE A 645 -3.18 -22.35 -1.21
C ILE A 645 -3.49 -21.89 -2.64
N ALA A 646 -4.77 -21.77 -3.00
CA ALA A 646 -5.17 -21.28 -4.32
C ALA A 646 -4.77 -19.82 -4.58
N HIS A 647 -4.70 -18.99 -3.54
CA HIS A 647 -4.16 -17.63 -3.58
C HIS A 647 -2.62 -17.56 -3.49
N GLY A 648 -1.94 -18.70 -3.30
CA GLY A 648 -0.48 -18.76 -3.20
C GLY A 648 0.11 -18.21 -1.90
N ILE A 649 -0.72 -18.00 -0.86
CA ILE A 649 -0.30 -17.51 0.47
C ILE A 649 -0.18 -18.63 1.51
N SER A 650 -0.35 -19.88 1.08
CA SER A 650 -0.05 -21.07 1.86
C SER A 650 0.41 -22.21 0.95
N CYS A 651 1.15 -23.17 1.50
CA CYS A 651 1.49 -24.41 0.82
C CYS A 651 1.49 -25.60 1.78
N LYS A 652 1.39 -26.81 1.21
CA LYS A 652 1.31 -28.09 1.93
C LYS A 652 2.28 -29.10 1.32
N ALA A 653 2.96 -29.88 2.17
CA ALA A 653 3.76 -31.02 1.74
C ALA A 653 3.78 -32.13 2.80
N ASP A 654 4.01 -33.37 2.37
CA ASP A 654 4.07 -34.53 3.28
C ASP A 654 5.34 -34.51 4.15
N THR A 655 6.38 -33.80 3.72
CA THR A 655 7.67 -33.67 4.41
C THR A 655 8.14 -32.22 4.48
N LEU A 656 8.96 -31.89 5.48
CA LEU A 656 9.61 -30.59 5.58
C LEU A 656 10.50 -30.28 4.38
N GLU A 657 11.11 -31.31 3.78
CA GLU A 657 11.90 -31.14 2.55
C GLU A 657 11.02 -30.71 1.38
N GLY A 658 9.86 -31.36 1.19
CA GLY A 658 8.89 -30.98 0.18
C GLY A 658 8.37 -29.55 0.40
N LEU A 659 8.14 -29.17 1.66
CA LEU A 659 7.69 -27.83 2.02
C LEU A 659 8.77 -26.78 1.69
N ALA A 660 10.02 -27.01 2.09
CA ALA A 660 11.14 -26.12 1.82
C ALA A 660 11.37 -25.89 0.32
N ARG A 661 11.24 -26.95 -0.50
CA ARG A 661 11.34 -26.85 -1.96
C ARG A 661 10.24 -25.96 -2.56
N GLN A 662 8.99 -26.06 -2.07
CA GLN A 662 7.90 -25.19 -2.52
C GLN A 662 8.14 -23.72 -2.11
N LEU A 663 8.66 -23.49 -0.89
CA LEU A 663 9.01 -22.16 -0.38
C LEU A 663 10.31 -21.58 -0.96
N LYS A 664 11.07 -22.38 -1.73
CA LYS A 664 12.39 -22.02 -2.26
C LYS A 664 13.39 -21.61 -1.17
N ILE A 665 13.37 -22.32 -0.05
CA ILE A 665 14.33 -22.17 1.05
C ILE A 665 15.14 -23.47 1.24
N ASP A 666 16.24 -23.40 1.99
CA ASP A 666 17.13 -24.53 2.21
C ASP A 666 16.43 -25.64 3.03
N PRO A 667 16.25 -26.85 2.46
CA PRO A 667 15.56 -27.95 3.16
C PRO A 667 16.30 -28.48 4.40
N ALA A 668 17.63 -28.53 4.34
CA ALA A 668 18.44 -29.05 5.44
C ALA A 668 18.43 -28.08 6.62
N LYS A 669 18.53 -26.78 6.34
CA LYS A 669 18.40 -25.74 7.37
C LYS A 669 17.01 -25.74 8.01
N LEU A 670 15.94 -25.81 7.21
CA LEU A 670 14.58 -25.86 7.75
C LEU A 670 14.42 -27.05 8.71
N ALA A 671 14.87 -28.24 8.30
CA ALA A 671 14.81 -29.44 9.14
C ALA A 671 15.58 -29.25 10.47
N ALA A 672 16.78 -28.67 10.42
CA ALA A 672 17.58 -28.39 11.61
C ALA A 672 16.90 -27.37 12.54
N THR A 673 16.29 -26.31 11.98
CA THR A 673 15.54 -25.31 12.76
C THR A 673 14.32 -25.92 13.44
N VAL A 674 13.55 -26.75 12.73
CA VAL A 674 12.39 -27.46 13.31
C VAL A 674 12.84 -28.40 14.43
N GLN A 675 13.91 -29.16 14.22
CA GLN A 675 14.46 -30.07 15.24
C GLN A 675 14.88 -29.30 16.50
N LYS A 676 15.60 -28.19 16.33
CA LYS A 676 16.06 -27.33 17.43
C LYS A 676 14.86 -26.74 18.20
N TYR A 677 13.86 -26.22 17.49
CA TYR A 677 12.64 -25.69 18.10
C TYR A 677 11.84 -26.75 18.86
N ASN A 678 11.68 -27.95 18.32
CA ASN A 678 11.05 -29.06 19.02
C ASN A 678 11.83 -29.43 20.31
N GLY A 679 13.17 -29.31 20.29
CA GLY A 679 14.00 -29.43 21.48
C GLY A 679 13.63 -28.41 22.57
N TYR A 680 13.41 -27.15 22.20
CA TYR A 680 12.94 -26.11 23.12
C TYR A 680 11.53 -26.38 23.65
N CYS A 681 10.64 -26.91 22.81
CA CYS A 681 9.31 -27.33 23.26
C CYS A 681 9.38 -28.42 24.34
N ASN A 682 10.33 -29.35 24.23
CA ASN A 682 10.53 -30.41 25.21
C ASN A 682 11.10 -29.89 26.54
N THR A 683 12.02 -28.93 26.51
CA THR A 683 12.62 -28.36 27.73
C THR A 683 11.76 -27.26 28.35
N GLY A 684 10.90 -26.62 27.56
CA GLY A 684 10.16 -25.41 27.93
C GLY A 684 11.02 -24.14 27.98
N VAL A 685 12.24 -24.18 27.41
CA VAL A 685 13.19 -23.06 27.42
C VAL A 685 13.69 -22.80 26.02
N ASP A 686 13.30 -21.67 25.44
CA ASP A 686 13.85 -21.13 24.21
C ASP A 686 15.13 -20.33 24.49
N ALA A 687 16.27 -20.93 24.17
CA ALA A 687 17.57 -20.29 24.38
C ALA A 687 17.92 -19.26 23.31
N ASP A 688 17.24 -19.26 22.16
CA ASP A 688 17.54 -18.34 21.06
C ASP A 688 16.81 -17.00 21.22
N PHE A 689 15.53 -17.04 21.55
CA PHE A 689 14.67 -15.84 21.56
C PHE A 689 13.83 -15.68 22.84
N HIS A 690 13.99 -16.57 23.82
CA HIS A 690 13.30 -16.48 25.11
C HIS A 690 11.77 -16.46 25.03
N LYS A 691 11.22 -17.08 23.99
CA LYS A 691 9.79 -17.32 23.85
C LYS A 691 9.21 -18.01 25.08
N ALA A 692 8.09 -17.48 25.56
CA ALA A 692 7.44 -17.98 26.77
C ALA A 692 6.98 -19.44 26.60
N LYS A 693 7.09 -20.22 27.67
CA LYS A 693 6.85 -21.68 27.66
C LYS A 693 5.47 -22.06 27.14
N GLU A 694 4.45 -21.28 27.46
CA GLU A 694 3.07 -21.46 27.02
C GLU A 694 2.87 -21.33 25.50
N PHE A 695 3.82 -20.69 24.80
CA PHE A 695 3.79 -20.55 23.34
C PHE A 695 4.69 -21.57 22.61
N LEU A 696 5.42 -22.42 23.33
CA LEU A 696 6.25 -23.46 22.73
C LEU A 696 5.41 -24.69 22.37
N VAL A 697 5.02 -24.81 21.10
CA VAL A 697 4.17 -25.89 20.58
C VAL A 697 4.93 -26.69 19.53
N PRO A 698 5.22 -28.00 19.76
CA PRO A 698 6.02 -28.78 18.84
C PRO A 698 5.28 -29.07 17.52
N LEU A 699 6.03 -29.20 16.42
CA LEU A 699 5.49 -29.54 15.09
C LEU A 699 5.34 -31.06 14.85
N GLY A 700 5.74 -31.90 15.82
CA GLY A 700 5.74 -33.36 15.64
C GLY A 700 6.77 -33.85 14.62
N SER A 701 6.82 -35.16 14.40
CA SER A 701 7.83 -35.84 13.56
C SER A 701 7.27 -36.39 12.23
N SER A 702 5.97 -36.24 11.97
CA SER A 702 5.29 -36.72 10.77
C SER A 702 4.39 -35.65 10.16
N GLY A 703 4.44 -35.52 8.84
CA GLY A 703 3.55 -34.60 8.12
C GLY A 703 2.12 -35.13 7.95
N PRO A 704 1.30 -34.43 7.15
CA PRO A 704 1.70 -33.29 6.34
C PRO A 704 2.00 -32.02 7.16
N TYR A 705 2.86 -31.18 6.59
CA TYR A 705 3.20 -29.86 7.10
C TYR A 705 2.63 -28.78 6.17
N TYR A 706 2.31 -27.64 6.77
CA TYR A 706 1.77 -26.47 6.10
C TYR A 706 2.68 -25.27 6.37
N ALA A 707 2.78 -24.36 5.41
CA ALA A 707 3.37 -23.06 5.62
C ALA A 707 2.36 -21.97 5.30
N PHE A 708 2.32 -20.93 6.12
CA PHE A 708 1.52 -19.72 5.89
C PHE A 708 2.47 -18.54 5.74
N LEU A 709 2.28 -17.77 4.67
CA LEU A 709 3.16 -16.66 4.32
C LEU A 709 2.77 -15.42 5.13
N GLY A 710 3.69 -14.97 5.97
CA GLY A 710 3.61 -13.70 6.68
C GLY A 710 4.44 -12.63 5.96
N ALA A 711 4.02 -11.38 6.12
CA ALA A 711 4.74 -10.24 5.59
C ALA A 711 4.72 -9.05 6.57
N PRO A 712 5.84 -8.34 6.74
CA PRO A 712 5.83 -6.99 7.29
C PRO A 712 5.24 -5.99 6.31
N TYR A 713 4.54 -4.99 6.83
CA TYR A 713 4.00 -3.88 6.05
C TYR A 713 4.73 -2.59 6.39
N CYS A 714 5.40 -2.00 5.41
CA CYS A 714 6.19 -0.78 5.59
C CYS A 714 5.43 0.50 5.19
N TYR A 715 5.83 1.64 5.75
CA TYR A 715 5.29 2.95 5.38
C TYR A 715 6.13 3.66 4.29
N SER A 716 7.45 3.43 4.32
CA SER A 716 8.44 3.89 3.33
C SER A 716 9.79 3.22 3.64
N THR A 717 10.83 3.54 2.87
CA THR A 717 12.23 3.31 3.20
C THR A 717 12.75 4.41 4.13
N THR A 718 13.83 4.12 4.85
CA THR A 718 14.50 5.02 5.80
C THR A 718 15.81 5.56 5.24
N GLY A 719 16.59 4.72 4.55
CA GLY A 719 17.81 5.12 3.88
C GLY A 719 17.56 5.89 2.58
N GLY A 720 18.55 6.66 2.12
CA GLY A 720 18.42 7.50 0.93
C GLY A 720 19.72 8.21 0.55
N LEU A 721 19.58 9.41 0.01
CA LEU A 721 20.67 10.30 -0.41
C LEU A 721 21.43 10.82 0.82
N ASP A 722 22.76 10.91 0.68
CA ASP A 722 23.60 11.56 1.70
C ASP A 722 23.48 13.08 1.57
N VAL A 723 23.44 13.78 2.71
CA VAL A 723 23.27 15.23 2.78
C VAL A 723 24.21 15.87 3.82
N ASN A 724 24.51 17.16 3.64
CA ASN A 724 25.14 17.99 4.67
C ASN A 724 24.10 18.70 5.56
N THR A 725 24.56 19.51 6.51
CA THR A 725 23.70 20.30 7.42
C THR A 725 22.87 21.40 6.75
N SER A 726 23.15 21.72 5.48
CA SER A 726 22.27 22.57 4.66
C SER A 726 21.25 21.76 3.84
N LEU A 727 21.20 20.45 4.05
CA LEU A 727 20.36 19.47 3.34
C LEU A 727 20.69 19.37 1.84
N GLN A 728 21.90 19.78 1.44
CA GLN A 728 22.39 19.61 0.07
C GLN A 728 22.84 18.18 -0.13
N VAL A 729 22.46 17.60 -1.27
CA VAL A 729 22.86 16.24 -1.64
C VAL A 729 24.37 16.19 -1.90
N LEU A 730 25.05 15.24 -1.31
CA LEU A 730 26.49 15.05 -1.44
C LEU A 730 26.83 14.16 -2.63
N ARG A 731 28.02 14.35 -3.22
CA ARG A 731 28.56 13.43 -4.23
C ARG A 731 28.99 12.11 -3.58
N SER A 732 28.90 11.03 -4.34
CA SER A 732 29.31 9.71 -3.87
C SER A 732 30.76 9.70 -3.40
N GLY A 733 30.99 9.17 -2.19
CA GLY A 733 32.32 9.10 -1.57
C GLY A 733 32.96 10.45 -1.22
N SER A 734 32.19 11.54 -1.15
CA SER A 734 32.70 12.89 -0.95
C SER A 734 31.82 13.73 -0.02
N THR A 735 32.40 14.74 0.63
CA THR A 735 31.66 15.79 1.36
C THR A 735 31.26 16.96 0.47
N ALA A 736 31.63 16.94 -0.82
CA ALA A 736 31.29 18.00 -1.77
C ALA A 736 29.82 17.91 -2.20
N PRO A 737 29.02 18.99 -2.04
CA PRO A 737 27.61 18.99 -2.43
C PRO A 737 27.45 19.07 -3.96
N ILE A 738 26.38 18.50 -4.48
CA ILE A 738 25.88 18.74 -5.83
C ILE A 738 25.14 20.09 -5.80
N PRO A 739 25.67 21.16 -6.42
CA PRO A 739 25.03 22.47 -6.38
C PRO A 739 23.61 22.42 -6.94
N GLY A 740 22.70 23.14 -6.29
CA GLY A 740 21.30 23.20 -6.68
C GLY A 740 20.45 21.99 -6.30
N LEU A 741 20.99 20.96 -5.66
CA LEU A 741 20.23 19.75 -5.29
C LEU A 741 20.15 19.56 -3.76
N TYR A 742 18.94 19.38 -3.25
CA TYR A 742 18.63 19.18 -1.85
C TYR A 742 17.74 17.95 -1.68
N ALA A 743 17.75 17.32 -0.49
CA ALA A 743 16.88 16.19 -0.17
C ALA A 743 16.32 16.31 1.26
N SER A 744 15.10 15.81 1.47
CA SER A 744 14.39 15.90 2.75
C SER A 744 13.48 14.70 3.02
N GLY A 745 13.14 14.49 4.29
CA GLY A 745 12.33 13.36 4.74
C GLY A 745 13.00 12.02 4.49
N THR A 746 12.23 11.03 4.04
CA THR A 746 12.73 9.67 3.78
C THR A 746 13.68 9.59 2.58
N ASP A 747 13.82 10.64 1.78
CA ASP A 747 14.83 10.70 0.72
C ASP A 747 16.25 10.88 1.31
N CYS A 748 16.40 11.19 2.61
CA CYS A 748 17.69 11.32 3.29
C CYS A 748 17.68 10.91 4.77
N LEU A 749 16.65 10.23 5.27
CA LEU A 749 16.50 9.93 6.72
C LEU A 749 17.62 9.03 7.28
N GLY A 750 18.27 8.22 6.44
CA GLY A 750 19.36 7.31 6.82
C GLY A 750 20.52 8.01 7.54
N VAL A 751 20.72 9.32 7.34
CA VAL A 751 21.75 10.13 8.02
C VAL A 751 21.61 10.16 9.55
N LEU A 752 20.42 9.84 10.08
CA LEU A 752 20.16 9.81 11.53
C LEU A 752 20.22 8.40 12.14
N LEU A 753 20.53 7.38 11.33
CA LEU A 753 20.25 5.98 11.65
C LEU A 753 21.48 5.09 11.41
N THR A 754 21.29 3.77 11.51
CA THR A 754 22.28 2.72 11.21
C THR A 754 21.61 1.57 10.47
N GLU A 755 22.35 0.86 9.61
CA GLU A 755 21.87 -0.39 8.98
C GLU A 755 21.71 -1.56 9.98
N LYS A 756 22.27 -1.43 11.19
CA LYS A 756 22.36 -2.53 12.17
C LYS A 756 21.14 -2.66 13.07
N LYS A 757 20.23 -1.68 13.06
CA LYS A 757 19.10 -1.58 13.99
C LYS A 757 17.83 -1.16 13.26
N ALA A 758 16.70 -1.25 13.97
CA ALA A 758 15.44 -0.74 13.49
C ALA A 758 15.39 0.79 13.59
N TYR A 759 14.45 1.43 12.89
CA TYR A 759 14.28 2.89 12.97
C TYR A 759 13.44 3.34 14.18
N VAL A 760 12.71 2.40 14.80
CA VAL A 760 11.53 2.60 15.65
C VAL A 760 11.81 3.10 17.07
N THR A 761 13.06 3.09 17.50
CA THR A 761 13.44 3.42 18.88
C THR A 761 13.12 4.86 19.28
N TYR A 762 13.08 5.77 18.32
CA TYR A 762 12.58 7.14 18.51
C TYR A 762 11.26 7.29 17.76
N GLY A 763 10.15 6.89 18.42
CA GLY A 763 8.81 6.91 17.82
C GLY A 763 8.47 8.22 17.11
N GLY A 764 7.80 8.14 15.95
CA GLY A 764 7.47 9.32 15.14
C GLY A 764 8.65 9.97 14.40
N LEU A 765 9.88 9.45 14.50
CA LEU A 765 11.10 10.04 13.92
C LEU A 765 10.96 10.35 12.43
N ALA A 766 10.50 9.39 11.62
CA ALA A 766 10.41 9.60 10.18
C ALA A 766 9.56 10.83 9.82
N GLN A 767 8.47 11.05 10.56
CA GLN A 767 7.59 12.18 10.34
C GLN A 767 8.12 13.47 10.98
N GLY A 768 8.77 13.37 12.14
CA GLY A 768 9.50 14.49 12.75
C GLY A 768 10.60 15.03 11.84
N TRP A 769 11.42 14.12 11.28
CA TRP A 769 12.44 14.44 10.30
C TRP A 769 11.84 14.96 9.01
N ALA A 770 10.72 14.40 8.52
CA ALA A 770 10.05 14.90 7.32
C ALA A 770 9.75 16.40 7.43
N PHE A 771 9.04 16.83 8.47
CA PHE A 771 8.75 18.26 8.64
C PHE A 771 10.01 19.08 8.93
N THR A 772 10.91 18.60 9.78
CA THR A 772 12.10 19.35 10.21
C THR A 772 13.07 19.55 9.05
N SER A 773 13.49 18.46 8.40
CA SER A 773 14.38 18.53 7.23
C SER A 773 13.70 19.23 6.05
N GLY A 774 12.39 19.08 5.86
CA GLY A 774 11.64 19.81 4.84
C GLY A 774 11.72 21.32 5.03
N LYS A 775 11.36 21.81 6.22
CA LYS A 775 11.46 23.23 6.60
C LYS A 775 12.87 23.76 6.38
N LEU A 776 13.89 23.06 6.88
CA LEU A 776 15.29 23.46 6.76
C LEU A 776 15.79 23.45 5.31
N ALA A 777 15.45 22.41 4.52
CA ALA A 777 15.84 22.30 3.12
C ALA A 777 15.21 23.40 2.26
N GLY A 778 13.92 23.71 2.47
CA GLY A 778 13.23 24.80 1.78
C GLY A 778 13.90 26.15 2.04
N ALA A 779 14.20 26.46 3.30
CA ALA A 779 14.90 27.69 3.66
C ALA A 779 16.32 27.76 3.09
N SER A 780 17.07 26.65 3.10
CA SER A 780 18.42 26.57 2.52
C SER A 780 18.42 26.73 1.00
N ALA A 781 17.50 26.06 0.30
CA ALA A 781 17.32 26.22 -1.14
C ALA A 781 16.97 27.67 -1.49
N ALA A 782 16.09 28.32 -0.71
CA ALA A 782 15.75 29.72 -0.93
C ALA A 782 16.94 30.67 -0.74
N ARG A 783 17.76 30.48 0.28
CA ARG A 783 18.97 31.29 0.50
C ARG A 783 20.01 31.12 -0.61
N SER A 784 20.13 29.91 -1.17
CA SER A 784 21.07 29.63 -2.26
C SER A 784 20.58 30.08 -3.64
N ALA A 785 19.27 30.20 -3.85
CA ALA A 785 18.65 30.64 -5.11
C ALA A 785 18.70 32.17 -5.34
N ASN A 786 19.54 32.90 -4.59
CA ASN A 786 19.73 34.35 -4.75
C ASN A 786 20.36 34.72 -6.09
#